data_AF-R6DD81-F1
#
_entry.id   AF-R6DD81-F1
#
_cell.length_a   1.000
_cell.length_b   1.000
_cell.length_c   1.000
_cell.angle_alpha   90.00
_cell.angle_beta   90.00
_cell.angle_gamma   90.00
#
_symmetry.space_group_name_H-M   'P 1'
#
loop_
_entity.id
_entity.type
_entity.pdbx_description
1 polymer ?
#
loop_
_entity_poly.entity_id
_entity_poly.type
_entity_poly.pdbx_seq_one_letter_code
_entity_poly.pdbx_strand_id
1 'polypeptide(L)'
;MRKHFKCISSIALSLALVTTSVFAGANLGTKNVAKASSLSTMTSADVETPDNPQRFTDLNSNQMIEAMGTGWNLGNTFDGHTGMMPSETSWQTVATTKKLIKEVHDKGFNTIRIPCTWGKKITEKDGKYVINETWLSRIQDVVDYAVEQNMYVIINVHHDGANSDGWLKLKSTGDELQKVYDEYESVWTTLATRFKNYNEHLIFEALNEPQSGSWNSSEANEAFGENLNKANQIFVDTVRKSGGNNANRWLMVTPWGTNIGKLLSSNSGFVMPTDKRSESRLMISVHNYAPTNKCLDGSPREENDITLSDVTNSYKSSFESLNEKFISKGIPVVLGEYGAVDKDNNGNRALYTEALNYLAKQNKVVPVYWDDGGIDNNAFALFDRTECARRTGYEEISKALTRGFFTTTDYKSIPDRTTAETPAITKITSFDLSDSEVSMECNTTKTITTKNVTPEANDDVILWKSDDALVASVYNGVITARGIGTTTITAYSQEDESVLKTVKVTVTKESAADGKQPTLMYKSSDESVATVSTTGKVVGISLGTAVITVTASTGEEKEIPVKIAEAKWDATKLRAKLYVYYQDSKFYENVGSTDEVTITGDGTYNLKFDCDTDLPASAAEAGVSTLRDFGSIYIKDADVDDGLINKSVIKKGKIHYNSIKVNGKELTITDPNNSKSLIKSNRVLDTGNPLNAWDGCVVDTTDGLVSVDTKNYRINFPGIENPKTIEVNFTLSDLINYDKNPFGTPLESTGEDTVVLPTVTKKCEAIKTSVEAVEIDQEGHCFLNGHYQKASTQTTVAPSTQPTVAPSQTPAASVQPSQTPAASVQPSQKPVVKKTTKNACTKVKAKKTKVTVKKGKKATLKFKVTAKNKKAKTTDKMTVSVKNKKIVTVSKKKLAKGSATVTVKGKKKGSTKVTVKIGKKSAKVTVKVK
;
A
#
# COMPACT_ATOMS: atom_id res chain seq x y z
N MET A 1 70.02 43.50 -6.96
CA MET A 1 69.93 43.83 -5.52
C MET A 1 68.48 44.12 -5.16
N ARG A 2 68.04 43.85 -3.90
CA ARG A 2 66.85 44.38 -3.17
C ARG A 2 65.47 44.35 -3.92
N LYS A 3 64.47 43.59 -3.44
CA LYS A 3 63.53 43.88 -2.31
C LYS A 3 62.59 45.08 -2.59
N HIS A 4 61.29 45.12 -2.23
CA HIS A 4 60.28 44.14 -1.74
C HIS A 4 58.94 44.90 -1.49
N PHE A 5 57.95 44.27 -0.82
CA PHE A 5 56.63 44.76 -0.32
C PHE A 5 55.46 44.64 -1.32
N LYS A 6 54.34 43.91 -1.06
CA LYS A 6 53.42 43.69 0.10
C LYS A 6 52.36 44.80 0.27
N CYS A 7 51.14 44.59 0.76
CA CYS A 7 50.17 43.45 0.82
C CYS A 7 48.90 43.95 1.60
N ILE A 8 47.75 43.22 1.58
CA ILE A 8 46.56 43.40 2.49
C ILE A 8 45.76 44.72 2.21
N SER A 9 44.43 44.91 2.35
CA SER A 9 43.18 44.20 2.76
C SER A 9 41.94 44.87 2.06
N SER A 10 40.65 44.57 2.34
CA SER A 10 39.85 43.31 2.30
C SER A 10 38.36 43.59 2.64
N ILE A 11 37.42 42.73 2.20
CA ILE A 11 36.01 42.58 2.69
C ILE A 11 34.98 43.70 2.34
N ALA A 12 33.89 43.34 1.65
CA ALA A 12 32.49 43.71 1.97
C ALA A 12 31.47 43.01 1.03
N LEU A 13 30.20 42.90 1.43
CA LEU A 13 29.12 42.18 0.72
C LEU A 13 27.83 43.04 0.62
N SER A 14 26.93 42.67 -0.31
CA SER A 14 25.47 42.90 -0.33
C SER A 14 24.85 44.08 -1.14
N LEU A 15 24.18 43.71 -2.24
CA LEU A 15 22.72 43.87 -2.52
C LEU A 15 22.03 45.25 -2.37
N ALA A 16 21.56 45.86 -3.49
CA ALA A 16 20.12 46.14 -3.73
C ALA A 16 19.76 46.95 -5.02
N LEU A 17 18.83 46.37 -5.79
CA LEU A 17 17.83 46.88 -6.75
C LEU A 17 17.67 48.39 -7.15
N VAL A 18 17.55 48.58 -8.47
CA VAL A 18 16.47 49.30 -9.23
C VAL A 18 16.32 50.83 -9.14
N THR A 19 16.38 51.47 -10.32
CA THR A 19 15.44 52.52 -10.77
C THR A 19 15.05 52.32 -12.25
N THR A 20 14.03 53.04 -12.73
CA THR A 20 13.30 52.80 -13.98
C THR A 20 13.41 53.92 -15.01
N SER A 21 13.31 53.59 -16.30
CA SER A 21 12.81 54.50 -17.35
C SER A 21 11.77 53.78 -18.23
N VAL A 22 10.86 54.56 -18.82
CA VAL A 22 9.67 54.10 -19.57
C VAL A 22 9.42 55.10 -20.69
N PHE A 23 9.13 54.66 -21.91
CA PHE A 23 8.08 55.28 -22.76
C PHE A 23 7.70 54.46 -24.02
N ALA A 24 6.45 54.66 -24.44
CA ALA A 24 5.91 54.52 -25.80
C ALA A 24 6.23 53.25 -26.62
N GLY A 25 5.40 52.21 -26.41
CA GLY A 25 5.35 51.06 -27.30
C GLY A 25 4.70 51.29 -28.67
N ALA A 26 4.87 50.27 -29.52
CA ALA A 26 3.97 49.91 -30.61
C ALA A 26 3.60 48.43 -30.44
N ASN A 27 2.41 48.01 -30.89
CA ASN A 27 1.85 46.70 -30.59
C ASN A 27 1.54 45.90 -31.86
N LEU A 28 2.34 44.86 -32.14
CA LEU A 28 2.08 43.78 -33.10
C LEU A 28 3.04 42.64 -32.73
N GLY A 29 2.54 41.42 -32.55
CA GLY A 29 3.34 40.32 -31.99
C GLY A 29 3.53 39.14 -32.93
N THR A 30 4.68 38.47 -32.82
CA THR A 30 4.82 37.05 -33.19
C THR A 30 6.03 36.39 -32.51
N LYS A 31 5.86 35.11 -32.15
CA LYS A 31 6.90 34.06 -32.06
C LYS A 31 8.29 34.45 -31.51
N ASN A 32 8.47 34.42 -30.19
CA ASN A 32 9.80 34.12 -29.64
C ASN A 32 10.09 32.62 -29.75
N VAL A 33 11.18 32.28 -30.43
CA VAL A 33 11.82 30.95 -30.33
C VAL A 33 12.70 30.97 -29.07
N ALA A 34 12.52 29.98 -28.19
CA ALA A 34 13.36 29.80 -27.00
C ALA A 34 14.35 28.65 -27.22
N LYS A 35 15.59 28.82 -26.77
CA LYS A 35 16.67 27.82 -26.91
C LYS A 35 16.33 26.53 -26.17
N ALA A 36 16.64 25.39 -26.80
CA ALA A 36 16.91 24.15 -26.07
C ALA A 36 18.39 24.14 -25.65
N SER A 37 18.68 24.08 -24.35
CA SER A 37 20.07 23.99 -23.84
C SER A 37 20.14 23.58 -22.36
N SER A 38 19.72 22.36 -22.03
CA SER A 38 20.20 21.58 -20.88
C SER A 38 19.60 20.17 -20.90
N LEU A 39 20.40 19.15 -21.19
CA LEU A 39 20.05 17.77 -20.84
C LEU A 39 20.31 17.61 -19.33
N SER A 40 19.25 17.56 -18.53
CA SER A 40 19.34 17.17 -17.13
C SER A 40 19.27 15.64 -17.04
N THR A 41 20.27 15.02 -16.43
CA THR A 41 20.28 13.59 -16.11
C THR A 41 19.06 13.22 -15.26
N MET A 42 18.20 12.36 -15.80
CA MET A 42 17.09 11.77 -15.07
C MET A 42 17.61 10.70 -14.13
N THR A 43 17.27 10.79 -12.84
CA THR A 43 17.37 9.68 -11.89
C THR A 43 15.99 9.05 -11.71
N SER A 44 15.93 7.74 -11.45
CA SER A 44 14.71 6.92 -11.46
C SER A 44 13.80 7.11 -10.23
N ALA A 45 13.57 8.36 -9.81
CA ALA A 45 12.84 8.70 -8.58
C ALA A 45 11.44 9.30 -8.81
N ASP A 46 11.18 9.88 -9.99
CA ASP A 46 9.96 10.65 -10.29
C ASP A 46 9.09 10.00 -11.37
N VAL A 47 8.55 8.82 -11.08
CA VAL A 47 7.28 8.40 -11.73
C VAL A 47 6.18 9.29 -11.15
N GLU A 48 5.90 10.44 -11.77
CA GLU A 48 4.79 11.31 -11.39
C GLU A 48 3.46 10.52 -11.52
N THR A 49 2.97 9.94 -10.43
CA THR A 49 1.59 9.44 -10.35
C THR A 49 0.65 10.58 -10.72
N PRO A 50 -0.11 10.52 -11.83
CA PRO A 50 -0.92 11.65 -12.29
C PRO A 50 -1.88 12.12 -11.19
N ASP A 51 -2.14 13.43 -11.06
CA ASP A 51 -3.01 13.97 -10.00
C ASP A 51 -4.51 13.75 -10.29
N ASN A 52 -4.87 12.48 -10.48
CA ASN A 52 -6.18 11.96 -10.82
C ASN A 52 -6.66 10.97 -9.74
N PRO A 53 -7.03 11.46 -8.54
CA PRO A 53 -7.50 10.61 -7.46
C PRO A 53 -8.84 9.96 -7.82
N GLN A 54 -8.98 8.67 -7.54
CA GLN A 54 -10.24 7.93 -7.65
C GLN A 54 -11.35 8.60 -6.81
N ARG A 55 -12.59 8.46 -7.26
CA ARG A 55 -13.78 8.98 -6.56
C ARG A 55 -13.88 8.36 -5.16
N PHE A 56 -13.79 9.22 -4.14
CA PHE A 56 -13.79 8.82 -2.73
C PHE A 56 -15.19 8.96 -2.09
N THR A 57 -15.69 7.90 -1.44
CA THR A 57 -16.95 7.87 -0.69
C THR A 57 -16.76 8.30 0.77
N ASP A 58 -17.60 9.22 1.24
CA ASP A 58 -17.57 9.72 2.62
C ASP A 58 -18.33 8.78 3.57
N LEU A 59 -17.76 7.60 3.83
CA LEU A 59 -18.29 6.63 4.79
C LEU A 59 -18.05 7.10 6.24
N ASN A 60 -19.05 6.91 7.10
CA ASN A 60 -18.88 7.06 8.56
C ASN A 60 -18.43 5.73 9.21
N SER A 61 -17.98 5.77 10.46
CA SER A 61 -17.46 4.61 11.20
C SER A 61 -18.36 3.35 11.14
N ASN A 62 -19.69 3.47 11.24
CA ASN A 62 -20.57 2.29 11.14
C ASN A 62 -20.60 1.73 9.71
N GLN A 63 -20.76 2.60 8.71
CA GLN A 63 -20.76 2.19 7.30
C GLN A 63 -19.43 1.56 6.88
N MET A 64 -18.31 2.02 7.45
CA MET A 64 -16.99 1.46 7.18
C MET A 64 -16.86 0.03 7.75
N ILE A 65 -17.31 -0.19 8.99
CA ILE A 65 -17.35 -1.54 9.60
C ILE A 65 -18.29 -2.46 8.81
N GLU A 66 -19.49 -1.97 8.49
CA GLU A 66 -20.52 -2.71 7.75
C GLU A 66 -20.05 -3.07 6.32
N ALA A 67 -19.21 -2.23 5.69
CA ALA A 67 -18.65 -2.48 4.36
C ALA A 67 -17.38 -3.34 4.38
N MET A 68 -16.52 -3.25 5.39
CA MET A 68 -15.32 -4.10 5.53
C MET A 68 -15.67 -5.58 5.70
N GLY A 69 -16.77 -5.87 6.42
CA GLY A 69 -17.29 -7.25 6.52
C GLY A 69 -16.44 -8.16 7.41
N THR A 70 -16.18 -9.38 6.93
CA THR A 70 -15.13 -10.27 7.45
C THR A 70 -13.96 -10.33 6.44
N GLY A 71 -12.76 -10.65 6.92
CA GLY A 71 -11.54 -10.55 6.14
C GLY A 71 -10.52 -11.67 6.34
N TRP A 72 -9.46 -11.59 5.53
CA TRP A 72 -8.43 -12.60 5.35
C TRP A 72 -7.05 -11.92 5.21
N ASN A 73 -6.01 -12.47 5.84
CA ASN A 73 -4.63 -12.01 5.67
C ASN A 73 -3.93 -12.81 4.57
N LEU A 74 -3.18 -12.14 3.71
CA LEU A 74 -2.18 -12.75 2.83
C LEU A 74 -0.86 -12.92 3.60
N GLY A 75 -0.87 -13.71 4.67
CA GLY A 75 0.27 -13.92 5.56
C GLY A 75 1.36 -14.82 4.94
N ASN A 76 2.55 -14.82 5.55
CA ASN A 76 3.78 -15.47 5.09
C ASN A 76 4.20 -15.12 3.66
N THR A 77 3.78 -13.95 3.15
CA THR A 77 3.86 -13.54 1.75
C THR A 77 4.73 -12.28 1.60
N PHE A 78 4.16 -11.08 1.67
CA PHE A 78 4.93 -9.82 1.59
C PHE A 78 5.57 -9.43 2.93
N ASP A 79 5.15 -10.08 4.01
CA ASP A 79 5.81 -10.16 5.31
C ASP A 79 7.04 -11.09 5.29
N GLY A 80 7.00 -12.16 4.49
CA GLY A 80 7.99 -13.23 4.49
C GLY A 80 9.41 -12.80 4.13
N HIS A 81 10.40 -13.21 4.93
CA HIS A 81 11.78 -12.75 4.79
C HIS A 81 12.84 -13.74 5.30
N THR A 82 14.07 -13.60 4.79
CA THR A 82 15.27 -14.21 5.39
C THR A 82 16.23 -13.11 5.82
N GLY A 83 16.60 -13.04 7.11
CA GLY A 83 17.52 -12.00 7.60
C GLY A 83 17.07 -10.56 7.33
N MET A 84 15.78 -10.27 7.47
CA MET A 84 15.12 -9.01 7.06
C MET A 84 15.25 -8.66 5.57
N MET A 85 15.60 -9.60 4.70
CA MET A 85 15.46 -9.50 3.23
C MET A 85 14.09 -10.09 2.81
N PRO A 86 13.04 -9.27 2.56
CA PRO A 86 11.73 -9.80 2.22
C PRO A 86 11.62 -10.26 0.76
N SER A 87 10.79 -11.28 0.57
CA SER A 87 10.44 -11.87 -0.72
C SER A 87 9.06 -12.51 -0.66
N GLU A 88 8.23 -12.30 -1.67
CA GLU A 88 6.84 -12.80 -1.73
C GLU A 88 6.74 -14.33 -1.53
N THR A 89 7.80 -15.05 -1.91
CA THR A 89 7.88 -16.52 -1.83
C THR A 89 8.95 -17.00 -0.85
N SER A 90 9.32 -16.21 0.17
CA SER A 90 10.29 -16.63 1.19
C SER A 90 9.73 -17.71 2.13
N TRP A 91 8.45 -17.61 2.53
CA TRP A 91 7.79 -18.53 3.49
C TRP A 91 6.56 -19.24 2.90
N GLN A 92 6.25 -19.04 1.63
CA GLN A 92 5.17 -19.71 0.89
C GLN A 92 5.55 -19.87 -0.59
N THR A 93 5.00 -20.86 -1.29
CA THR A 93 5.64 -21.46 -2.48
C THR A 93 5.28 -20.86 -3.83
N VAL A 94 4.28 -19.96 -3.92
CA VAL A 94 3.70 -19.50 -5.19
C VAL A 94 3.45 -17.99 -5.23
N ALA A 95 3.54 -17.37 -6.42
CA ALA A 95 3.20 -15.96 -6.58
C ALA A 95 1.70 -15.71 -6.37
N THR A 96 1.33 -14.62 -5.69
CA THR A 96 -0.06 -14.21 -5.50
C THR A 96 -0.70 -13.88 -6.85
N THR A 97 -1.86 -14.46 -7.13
CA THR A 97 -2.57 -14.26 -8.41
C THR A 97 -3.89 -13.50 -8.23
N LYS A 98 -4.31 -12.79 -9.28
CA LYS A 98 -5.65 -12.18 -9.40
C LYS A 98 -6.78 -13.24 -9.27
N LYS A 99 -6.52 -14.51 -9.64
CA LYS A 99 -7.44 -15.65 -9.44
C LYS A 99 -7.64 -15.95 -7.95
N LEU A 100 -6.56 -16.06 -7.16
CA LEU A 100 -6.64 -16.30 -5.71
C LEU A 100 -7.43 -15.20 -5.00
N ILE A 101 -7.13 -13.93 -5.29
CA ILE A 101 -7.83 -12.79 -4.67
C ILE A 101 -9.33 -12.79 -5.04
N LYS A 102 -9.68 -13.16 -6.27
CA LYS A 102 -11.09 -13.32 -6.69
C LYS A 102 -11.79 -14.49 -5.99
N GLU A 103 -11.13 -15.64 -5.83
CA GLU A 103 -11.68 -16.77 -5.07
C GLU A 103 -11.95 -16.38 -3.62
N VAL A 104 -10.99 -15.71 -2.95
CA VAL A 104 -11.17 -15.20 -1.58
C VAL A 104 -12.37 -14.23 -1.49
N HIS A 105 -12.51 -13.28 -2.42
CA HIS A 105 -13.69 -12.42 -2.51
C HIS A 105 -14.99 -13.23 -2.66
N ASP A 106 -15.06 -14.08 -3.68
CA ASP A 106 -16.27 -14.79 -4.07
C ASP A 106 -16.73 -15.78 -2.99
N LYS A 107 -15.82 -16.28 -2.14
CA LYS A 107 -16.14 -17.13 -0.97
C LYS A 107 -16.64 -16.35 0.26
N GLY A 108 -16.75 -15.02 0.20
CA GLY A 108 -17.47 -14.20 1.18
C GLY A 108 -16.64 -13.21 2.00
N PHE A 109 -15.34 -13.07 1.72
CA PHE A 109 -14.48 -12.09 2.39
C PHE A 109 -14.51 -10.75 1.64
N ASN A 110 -14.57 -9.62 2.35
CA ASN A 110 -14.53 -8.29 1.73
C ASN A 110 -13.46 -7.35 2.30
N THR A 111 -12.63 -7.83 3.23
CA THR A 111 -11.37 -7.18 3.59
C THR A 111 -10.23 -8.16 3.35
N ILE A 112 -9.18 -7.71 2.66
CA ILE A 112 -7.88 -8.37 2.66
C ILE A 112 -6.88 -7.51 3.42
N ARG A 113 -6.07 -8.13 4.27
CA ARG A 113 -4.86 -7.52 4.83
C ARG A 113 -3.66 -8.13 4.12
N ILE A 114 -2.74 -7.27 3.69
CA ILE A 114 -1.50 -7.64 3.02
C ILE A 114 -0.37 -7.19 3.97
N PRO A 115 0.07 -8.08 4.89
CA PRO A 115 1.26 -7.87 5.70
C PRO A 115 2.47 -7.54 4.81
N CYS A 116 3.17 -6.44 5.07
CA CYS A 116 4.30 -5.99 4.25
C CYS A 116 5.53 -5.73 5.13
N THR A 117 6.57 -6.55 4.97
CA THR A 117 7.92 -6.26 5.48
C THR A 117 8.68 -5.45 4.43
N TRP A 118 9.39 -4.41 4.88
CA TRP A 118 10.19 -3.56 4.00
C TRP A 118 11.70 -3.87 4.16
N GLY A 119 12.21 -3.90 5.39
CA GLY A 119 13.54 -4.44 5.73
C GLY A 119 14.67 -3.97 4.82
N LYS A 120 15.52 -4.91 4.38
CA LYS A 120 16.64 -4.68 3.44
C LYS A 120 16.19 -4.27 2.01
N LYS A 121 14.89 -4.11 1.72
CA LYS A 121 14.42 -3.40 0.50
C LYS A 121 14.43 -1.88 0.68
N ILE A 122 14.71 -1.37 1.88
CA ILE A 122 15.03 0.05 2.13
C ILE A 122 16.55 0.23 2.04
N THR A 123 17.00 1.27 1.34
CA THR A 123 18.40 1.71 1.30
C THR A 123 18.53 3.19 1.61
N GLU A 124 19.57 3.60 2.35
CA GLU A 124 19.88 5.02 2.53
C GLU A 124 20.74 5.52 1.35
N LYS A 125 20.28 6.57 0.65
CA LYS A 125 21.06 7.27 -0.39
C LYS A 125 20.87 8.79 -0.24
N ASP A 126 21.97 9.53 -0.22
CA ASP A 126 22.00 11.00 -0.04
C ASP A 126 21.20 11.51 1.18
N GLY A 127 21.20 10.75 2.29
CA GLY A 127 20.44 11.08 3.50
C GLY A 127 18.91 10.90 3.35
N LYS A 128 18.48 9.98 2.48
CA LYS A 128 17.06 9.62 2.26
C LYS A 128 16.92 8.10 2.24
N TYR A 129 15.82 7.61 2.78
CA TYR A 129 15.46 6.19 2.75
C TYR A 129 14.61 5.91 1.51
N VAL A 130 15.17 5.12 0.58
CA VAL A 130 14.58 4.75 -0.70
C VAL A 130 14.09 3.30 -0.63
N ILE A 131 12.84 3.06 -1.02
CA ILE A 131 12.29 1.70 -1.12
C ILE A 131 12.59 1.15 -2.52
N ASN A 132 13.04 -0.10 -2.63
CA ASN A 132 13.23 -0.81 -3.89
C ASN A 132 11.96 -0.77 -4.75
N GLU A 133 12.06 -0.23 -5.95
CA GLU A 133 10.92 0.05 -6.82
C GLU A 133 10.17 -1.22 -7.21
N THR A 134 10.89 -2.29 -7.59
CA THR A 134 10.29 -3.58 -7.97
C THR A 134 9.44 -4.17 -6.84
N TRP A 135 9.92 -4.09 -5.60
CA TRP A 135 9.18 -4.56 -4.42
C TRP A 135 7.90 -3.76 -4.17
N LEU A 136 8.01 -2.42 -4.18
CA LEU A 136 6.86 -1.53 -3.99
C LEU A 136 5.83 -1.66 -5.13
N SER A 137 6.30 -1.83 -6.37
CA SER A 137 5.45 -2.06 -7.53
C SER A 137 4.73 -3.42 -7.48
N ARG A 138 5.38 -4.49 -7.02
CA ARG A 138 4.75 -5.82 -6.88
C ARG A 138 3.70 -5.84 -5.76
N ILE A 139 3.95 -5.18 -4.63
CA ILE A 139 2.94 -4.96 -3.58
C ILE A 139 1.74 -4.18 -4.15
N GLN A 140 1.99 -3.14 -4.96
CA GLN A 140 0.92 -2.38 -5.61
C GLN A 140 0.05 -3.26 -6.53
N ASP A 141 0.62 -4.21 -7.27
CA ASP A 141 -0.15 -5.09 -8.16
C ASP A 141 -1.17 -5.93 -7.37
N VAL A 142 -0.77 -6.47 -6.21
CA VAL A 142 -1.67 -7.28 -5.36
C VAL A 142 -2.70 -6.43 -4.63
N VAL A 143 -2.35 -5.18 -4.26
CA VAL A 143 -3.34 -4.18 -3.81
C VAL A 143 -4.37 -3.90 -4.90
N ASP A 144 -3.94 -3.73 -6.16
CA ASP A 144 -4.84 -3.50 -7.29
C ASP A 144 -5.72 -4.74 -7.56
N TYR A 145 -5.22 -5.99 -7.50
CA TYR A 145 -6.08 -7.19 -7.68
C TYR A 145 -7.30 -7.19 -6.74
N ALA A 146 -7.12 -6.75 -5.49
CA ALA A 146 -8.19 -6.69 -4.50
C ALA A 146 -9.11 -5.47 -4.67
N VAL A 147 -8.54 -4.31 -5.03
CA VAL A 147 -9.33 -3.11 -5.40
C VAL A 147 -10.12 -3.35 -6.69
N GLU A 148 -9.65 -4.19 -7.62
CA GLU A 148 -10.39 -4.63 -8.81
C GLU A 148 -11.65 -5.43 -8.43
N GLN A 149 -11.59 -6.30 -7.41
CA GLN A 149 -12.79 -6.96 -6.85
C GLN A 149 -13.66 -6.02 -6.00
N ASN A 150 -13.19 -4.80 -5.71
CA ASN A 150 -13.82 -3.82 -4.81
C ASN A 150 -13.84 -4.26 -3.32
N MET A 151 -12.86 -5.09 -2.93
CA MET A 151 -12.57 -5.39 -1.51
C MET A 151 -11.97 -4.16 -0.81
N TYR A 152 -12.00 -4.15 0.52
CA TYR A 152 -11.13 -3.30 1.33
C TYR A 152 -9.74 -3.94 1.45
N VAL A 153 -8.69 -3.13 1.45
CA VAL A 153 -7.30 -3.56 1.47
C VAL A 153 -6.57 -2.86 2.61
N ILE A 154 -5.87 -3.60 3.47
CA ILE A 154 -5.01 -3.05 4.53
C ILE A 154 -3.56 -3.35 4.18
N ILE A 155 -2.70 -2.33 4.09
CA ILE A 155 -1.23 -2.49 4.01
C ILE A 155 -0.54 -1.85 5.23
N ASN A 156 0.58 -2.41 5.66
CA ASN A 156 1.27 -2.01 6.90
C ASN A 156 2.80 -1.97 6.79
N VAL A 157 3.44 -1.80 7.94
CA VAL A 157 4.88 -1.99 8.19
C VAL A 157 4.98 -3.14 9.20
N HIS A 158 5.48 -4.30 8.77
CA HIS A 158 5.22 -5.58 9.43
C HIS A 158 6.35 -6.05 10.37
N HIS A 159 7.24 -6.96 9.92
CA HIS A 159 8.33 -7.44 10.78
C HIS A 159 9.45 -6.40 11.00
N ASP A 160 9.40 -5.28 10.27
CA ASP A 160 10.26 -4.11 10.46
C ASP A 160 10.31 -3.63 11.92
N GLY A 161 9.19 -3.72 12.65
CA GLY A 161 9.07 -3.32 14.05
C GLY A 161 8.42 -4.35 14.98
N ALA A 162 7.93 -5.48 14.45
CA ALA A 162 7.54 -6.61 15.28
C ALA A 162 8.78 -7.18 16.01
N ASN A 163 8.62 -7.60 17.27
CA ASN A 163 9.68 -8.11 18.15
C ASN A 163 10.89 -7.19 18.42
N SER A 164 10.96 -6.01 17.78
CA SER A 164 12.08 -5.06 17.82
C SER A 164 13.41 -5.61 17.24
N ASP A 165 13.32 -6.48 16.23
CA ASP A 165 14.47 -7.08 15.53
C ASP A 165 14.78 -6.42 14.17
N GLY A 166 13.77 -5.88 13.48
CA GLY A 166 13.95 -5.05 12.28
C GLY A 166 14.46 -3.64 12.57
N TRP A 167 14.45 -2.74 11.58
CA TRP A 167 14.98 -1.37 11.70
C TRP A 167 14.15 -0.43 12.60
N LEU A 168 12.85 -0.71 12.78
CA LEU A 168 11.91 0.15 13.51
C LEU A 168 12.01 -0.05 15.04
N LYS A 169 13.23 0.10 15.58
CA LYS A 169 13.63 -0.20 16.96
C LYS A 169 13.09 0.86 17.95
N LEU A 170 11.78 0.91 18.18
CA LEU A 170 11.10 1.87 19.09
C LEU A 170 11.51 1.75 20.58
N LYS A 171 12.32 0.75 20.95
CA LYS A 171 12.97 0.61 22.27
C LYS A 171 14.19 1.54 22.45
N SER A 172 14.74 2.08 21.37
CA SER A 172 15.95 2.90 21.36
C SER A 172 15.71 4.31 21.93
N THR A 173 16.77 5.09 22.14
CA THR A 173 16.70 6.45 22.71
C THR A 173 17.61 7.44 21.97
N GLY A 174 17.51 8.74 22.30
CA GLY A 174 18.39 9.77 21.76
C GLY A 174 18.37 9.89 20.23
N ASP A 175 19.54 10.06 19.63
CA ASP A 175 19.71 10.26 18.19
C ASP A 175 19.38 9.01 17.37
N GLU A 176 19.61 7.81 17.92
CA GLU A 176 19.25 6.53 17.29
C GLU A 176 17.73 6.45 17.09
N LEU A 177 16.97 6.74 18.15
CA LEU A 177 15.51 6.81 18.09
C LEU A 177 15.02 7.90 17.13
N GLN A 178 15.74 9.02 16.99
CA GLN A 178 15.36 10.06 16.02
C GLN A 178 15.60 9.60 14.58
N LYS A 179 16.69 8.87 14.28
CA LYS A 179 16.86 8.20 12.97
C LYS A 179 15.71 7.25 12.66
N VAL A 180 15.31 6.41 13.63
CA VAL A 180 14.16 5.49 13.49
C VAL A 180 12.86 6.25 13.15
N TYR A 181 12.64 7.43 13.73
CA TYR A 181 11.50 8.28 13.36
C TYR A 181 11.63 8.93 11.98
N ASP A 182 12.83 9.33 11.57
CA ASP A 182 13.09 9.98 10.28
C ASP A 182 12.97 8.97 9.12
N GLU A 183 13.46 7.73 9.32
CA GLU A 183 13.23 6.59 8.42
C GLU A 183 11.74 6.26 8.30
N TYR A 184 11.02 6.21 9.42
CA TYR A 184 9.59 5.93 9.46
C TYR A 184 8.73 7.04 8.81
N GLU A 185 9.10 8.33 8.93
CA GLU A 185 8.47 9.41 8.13
C GLU A 185 8.83 9.28 6.64
N SER A 186 10.04 8.85 6.28
CA SER A 186 10.45 8.65 4.88
C SER A 186 9.68 7.49 4.22
N VAL A 187 9.63 6.31 4.85
CA VAL A 187 8.87 5.14 4.39
C VAL A 187 7.40 5.52 4.20
N TRP A 188 6.74 6.08 5.22
CA TRP A 188 5.34 6.49 5.10
C TRP A 188 5.11 7.66 4.13
N THR A 189 6.09 8.51 3.86
CA THR A 189 6.01 9.51 2.79
C THR A 189 6.00 8.84 1.41
N THR A 190 6.87 7.85 1.18
CA THR A 190 6.94 7.08 -0.06
C THR A 190 5.65 6.27 -0.29
N LEU A 191 5.21 5.50 0.70
CA LEU A 191 3.97 4.71 0.62
C LEU A 191 2.73 5.60 0.41
N ALA A 192 2.59 6.68 1.19
CA ALA A 192 1.49 7.60 1.00
C ALA A 192 1.51 8.23 -0.41
N THR A 193 2.67 8.60 -0.93
CA THR A 193 2.78 9.19 -2.28
C THR A 193 2.41 8.18 -3.36
N ARG A 194 2.97 6.96 -3.33
CA ARG A 194 2.64 5.85 -4.24
C ARG A 194 1.13 5.58 -4.29
N PHE A 195 0.52 5.46 -3.12
CA PHE A 195 -0.89 5.08 -2.98
C PHE A 195 -1.84 6.30 -2.84
N LYS A 196 -1.42 7.51 -3.25
CA LYS A 196 -2.14 8.78 -3.07
C LYS A 196 -3.50 8.86 -3.77
N ASN A 197 -3.69 8.12 -4.86
CA ASN A 197 -4.87 8.22 -5.71
C ASN A 197 -5.97 7.20 -5.38
N TYR A 198 -5.67 6.10 -4.67
CA TYR A 198 -6.66 5.08 -4.32
C TYR A 198 -7.80 5.67 -3.46
N ASN A 199 -9.02 5.19 -3.63
CA ASN A 199 -10.20 5.63 -2.89
C ASN A 199 -10.21 5.10 -1.43
N GLU A 200 -11.37 5.08 -0.78
CA GLU A 200 -11.59 4.60 0.60
C GLU A 200 -11.28 3.11 0.84
N HIS A 201 -11.21 2.30 -0.21
CA HIS A 201 -10.99 0.86 -0.08
C HIS A 201 -9.60 0.52 0.45
N LEU A 202 -8.58 1.29 0.07
CA LEU A 202 -7.23 1.12 0.60
C LEU A 202 -7.07 1.84 1.95
N ILE A 203 -6.69 1.09 2.97
CA ILE A 203 -6.45 1.47 4.35
C ILE A 203 -4.95 1.30 4.61
N PHE A 204 -4.37 2.21 5.40
CA PHE A 204 -2.99 2.03 5.91
C PHE A 204 -3.05 1.69 7.39
N GLU A 205 -2.27 0.71 7.83
CA GLU A 205 -2.06 0.34 9.23
C GLU A 205 -0.64 0.71 9.65
N ALA A 206 -0.51 1.44 10.76
CA ALA A 206 0.73 2.12 11.14
C ALA A 206 1.93 1.17 11.34
N LEU A 207 1.72 0.13 12.16
CA LEU A 207 2.68 -0.92 12.53
C LEU A 207 1.92 -2.23 12.78
N ASN A 208 2.61 -3.37 12.67
CA ASN A 208 2.09 -4.67 13.06
C ASN A 208 2.05 -4.88 14.58
N GLU A 209 3.02 -5.57 15.20
CA GLU A 209 3.04 -5.88 16.64
C GLU A 209 4.21 -5.19 17.37
N PRO A 210 4.17 -3.86 17.57
CA PRO A 210 5.22 -3.12 18.25
C PRO A 210 5.24 -3.45 19.75
N GLN A 211 6.20 -4.26 20.16
CA GLN A 211 6.45 -4.67 21.53
C GLN A 211 7.96 -4.60 21.87
N SER A 212 8.30 -4.40 23.14
CA SER A 212 9.63 -3.98 23.60
C SER A 212 10.71 -5.08 23.69
N GLY A 213 10.43 -6.27 23.16
CA GLY A 213 11.26 -7.48 23.26
C GLY A 213 10.84 -8.43 24.40
N SER A 214 9.74 -8.15 25.10
CA SER A 214 9.15 -9.04 26.09
C SER A 214 7.66 -8.74 26.30
N TRP A 215 6.84 -9.78 26.28
CA TRP A 215 5.41 -9.68 26.57
C TRP A 215 5.09 -9.33 28.05
N ASN A 216 6.07 -9.45 28.97
CA ASN A 216 5.83 -9.47 30.42
C ASN A 216 6.58 -8.41 31.27
N SER A 217 7.39 -7.52 30.69
CA SER A 217 8.17 -6.54 31.47
C SER A 217 7.40 -5.25 31.76
N SER A 218 7.41 -4.75 33.01
CA SER A 218 6.64 -3.55 33.41
C SER A 218 7.37 -2.23 33.15
N GLU A 219 8.68 -2.17 33.42
CA GLU A 219 9.45 -0.92 33.40
C GLU A 219 9.91 -0.51 31.99
N ALA A 220 10.27 -1.49 31.15
CA ALA A 220 10.61 -1.26 29.72
C ALA A 220 9.38 -0.91 28.85
N ASN A 221 8.25 -0.57 29.46
CA ASN A 221 6.93 -0.57 28.83
C ASN A 221 6.28 0.82 28.77
N GLU A 222 6.72 1.79 29.58
CA GLU A 222 6.19 3.16 29.56
C GLU A 222 6.85 4.03 28.47
N ALA A 223 8.18 4.15 28.48
CA ALA A 223 8.92 4.92 27.46
C ALA A 223 8.72 4.36 26.04
N PHE A 224 8.66 3.03 25.89
CA PHE A 224 8.29 2.39 24.62
C PHE A 224 6.84 2.77 24.21
N GLY A 225 5.92 2.87 25.17
CA GLY A 225 4.55 3.33 24.93
C GLY A 225 4.48 4.77 24.45
N GLU A 226 5.26 5.67 25.05
CA GLU A 226 5.41 7.06 24.55
C GLU A 226 5.99 7.09 23.13
N ASN A 227 7.01 6.28 22.85
CA ASN A 227 7.61 6.17 21.53
C ASN A 227 6.62 5.66 20.47
N LEU A 228 5.83 4.63 20.80
CA LEU A 228 4.78 4.11 19.93
C LEU A 228 3.65 5.13 19.72
N ASN A 229 3.28 5.91 20.73
CA ASN A 229 2.34 7.02 20.55
C ASN A 229 2.90 8.10 19.61
N LYS A 230 4.20 8.43 19.70
CA LYS A 230 4.89 9.34 18.78
C LYS A 230 4.94 8.78 17.35
N ALA A 231 5.27 7.50 17.17
CA ALA A 231 5.27 6.83 15.87
C ALA A 231 3.87 6.85 15.22
N ASN A 232 2.82 6.47 15.95
CA ASN A 232 1.43 6.56 15.48
C ASN A 232 1.04 8.00 15.06
N GLN A 233 1.49 9.03 15.79
CA GLN A 233 1.25 10.43 15.42
C GLN A 233 2.04 10.86 14.17
N ILE A 234 3.31 10.44 14.02
CA ILE A 234 4.14 10.69 12.83
C ILE A 234 3.47 10.10 11.59
N PHE A 235 3.03 8.84 11.66
CA PHE A 235 2.30 8.17 10.59
C PHE A 235 1.04 8.95 10.16
N VAL A 236 0.16 9.26 11.11
CA VAL A 236 -1.08 10.01 10.82
C VAL A 236 -0.77 11.38 10.21
N ASP A 237 0.22 12.09 10.72
CA ASP A 237 0.59 13.41 10.18
C ASP A 237 1.25 13.34 8.81
N THR A 238 2.08 12.33 8.55
CA THR A 238 2.77 12.08 7.27
C THR A 238 1.79 11.72 6.17
N VAL A 239 0.90 10.76 6.42
CA VAL A 239 -0.13 10.37 5.46
C VAL A 239 -1.07 11.55 5.16
N ARG A 240 -1.51 12.30 6.18
CA ARG A 240 -2.36 13.50 5.98
C ARG A 240 -1.63 14.66 5.28
N LYS A 241 -0.29 14.76 5.41
CA LYS A 241 0.58 15.77 4.76
C LYS A 241 0.70 15.56 3.24
N SER A 242 0.63 14.31 2.75
CA SER A 242 0.72 13.97 1.31
C SER A 242 -0.48 14.44 0.45
N GLY A 243 -1.61 14.83 1.06
CA GLY A 243 -2.77 15.36 0.33
C GLY A 243 -3.61 14.30 -0.39
N GLY A 244 -4.05 14.57 -1.62
CA GLY A 244 -4.85 13.66 -2.44
C GLY A 244 -6.01 12.99 -1.70
N ASN A 245 -6.20 11.68 -1.92
CA ASN A 245 -7.14 10.87 -1.15
C ASN A 245 -6.62 10.52 0.26
N ASN A 246 -5.31 10.64 0.54
CA ASN A 246 -4.74 10.39 1.87
C ASN A 246 -5.18 11.41 2.94
N ALA A 247 -5.57 12.62 2.53
CA ALA A 247 -6.30 13.57 3.39
C ALA A 247 -7.67 13.04 3.87
N ASN A 248 -8.16 11.97 3.25
CA ASN A 248 -9.43 11.29 3.50
C ASN A 248 -9.28 9.81 3.93
N ARG A 249 -8.18 9.13 3.58
CA ARG A 249 -7.94 7.69 3.84
C ARG A 249 -8.17 7.29 5.29
N TRP A 250 -8.79 6.13 5.52
CA TRP A 250 -8.88 5.53 6.86
C TRP A 250 -7.51 4.99 7.27
N LEU A 251 -7.11 5.25 8.51
CA LEU A 251 -5.80 4.85 9.04
C LEU A 251 -6.01 4.01 10.30
N MET A 252 -5.49 2.79 10.33
CA MET A 252 -5.39 1.97 11.54
C MET A 252 -4.16 2.39 12.33
N VAL A 253 -4.36 2.70 13.61
CA VAL A 253 -3.30 3.02 14.57
C VAL A 253 -3.15 1.88 15.57
N THR A 254 -1.92 1.63 15.98
CA THR A 254 -1.52 0.35 16.58
C THR A 254 -1.16 0.56 18.06
N PRO A 255 -1.89 -0.08 19.01
CA PRO A 255 -1.53 -0.08 20.42
C PRO A 255 -0.38 -1.07 20.65
N TRP A 256 0.23 -1.02 21.84
CA TRP A 256 1.35 -1.89 22.20
C TRP A 256 1.01 -3.37 21.99
N GLY A 257 1.86 -4.08 21.24
CA GLY A 257 1.73 -5.50 20.91
C GLY A 257 0.31 -5.91 20.50
N THR A 258 -0.40 -5.02 19.80
CA THR A 258 -1.82 -5.15 19.36
C THR A 258 -2.81 -5.61 20.46
N ASN A 259 -2.42 -5.48 21.73
CA ASN A 259 -2.96 -6.30 22.81
C ASN A 259 -4.25 -5.72 23.39
N ILE A 260 -5.36 -6.46 23.24
CA ILE A 260 -6.69 -6.04 23.72
C ILE A 260 -6.70 -5.81 25.24
N GLY A 261 -6.08 -6.69 26.03
CA GLY A 261 -6.06 -6.57 27.49
C GLY A 261 -5.36 -5.30 27.98
N LYS A 262 -4.16 -5.04 27.45
CA LYS A 262 -3.41 -3.82 27.74
C LYS A 262 -4.15 -2.56 27.27
N LEU A 263 -4.71 -2.57 26.05
CA LEU A 263 -5.52 -1.48 25.50
C LEU A 263 -6.77 -1.18 26.36
N LEU A 264 -7.45 -2.21 26.88
CA LEU A 264 -8.64 -2.05 27.71
C LEU A 264 -8.33 -1.62 29.15
N SER A 265 -7.15 -1.95 29.67
CA SER A 265 -6.72 -1.64 31.05
C SER A 265 -6.82 -0.15 31.46
N SER A 266 -6.78 0.07 32.77
CA SER A 266 -6.80 1.42 33.39
C SER A 266 -5.54 2.24 33.14
N ASN A 267 -4.39 1.58 32.94
CA ASN A 267 -3.11 2.21 32.62
C ASN A 267 -2.56 1.72 31.27
N SER A 268 -3.37 1.82 30.21
CA SER A 268 -3.07 1.26 28.89
C SER A 268 -1.84 1.84 28.18
N GLY A 269 -1.34 3.00 28.60
CA GLY A 269 -0.27 3.78 27.93
C GLY A 269 -0.64 4.35 26.55
N PHE A 270 -1.64 3.79 25.87
CA PHE A 270 -2.04 4.14 24.51
C PHE A 270 -2.80 5.49 24.43
N VAL A 271 -2.39 6.33 23.47
CA VAL A 271 -3.01 7.63 23.17
C VAL A 271 -3.40 7.68 21.68
N MET A 272 -4.70 7.79 21.39
CA MET A 272 -5.19 8.00 20.03
C MET A 272 -4.58 9.28 19.42
N PRO A 273 -3.94 9.20 18.23
CA PRO A 273 -3.38 10.37 17.56
C PRO A 273 -4.40 11.47 17.24
N THR A 274 -3.91 12.69 17.13
CA THR A 274 -4.69 13.84 16.67
C THR A 274 -4.74 13.85 15.15
N ASP A 275 -5.85 13.39 14.58
CA ASP A 275 -6.17 13.61 13.16
C ASP A 275 -6.46 15.10 12.91
N LYS A 276 -5.83 15.69 11.88
CA LYS A 276 -6.06 17.08 11.44
C LYS A 276 -7.42 17.29 10.79
N ARG A 277 -8.16 16.22 10.47
CA ARG A 277 -9.56 16.27 9.98
C ARG A 277 -10.52 16.81 11.05
N SER A 278 -11.66 17.37 10.63
CA SER A 278 -12.72 17.79 11.55
C SER A 278 -13.56 16.64 12.09
N GLU A 279 -13.52 15.50 11.40
CA GLU A 279 -14.16 14.23 11.74
C GLU A 279 -13.09 13.16 11.49
N SER A 280 -12.62 12.55 12.58
CA SER A 280 -11.47 11.63 12.57
C SER A 280 -11.76 10.40 11.71
N ARG A 281 -10.74 9.92 11.00
CA ARG A 281 -10.78 8.62 10.30
C ARG A 281 -9.62 7.75 10.74
N LEU A 282 -9.51 7.59 12.06
CA LEU A 282 -8.62 6.65 12.71
C LEU A 282 -9.40 5.44 13.22
N MET A 283 -8.83 4.26 13.04
CA MET A 283 -9.28 2.97 13.56
C MET A 283 -8.21 2.43 14.51
N ILE A 284 -8.53 1.43 15.34
CA ILE A 284 -7.54 0.73 16.17
C ILE A 284 -7.33 -0.68 15.61
N SER A 285 -6.08 -1.08 15.37
CA SER A 285 -5.74 -2.49 15.12
C SER A 285 -5.54 -3.23 16.44
N VAL A 286 -6.09 -4.43 16.57
CA VAL A 286 -5.84 -5.36 17.68
C VAL A 286 -5.72 -6.79 17.14
N HIS A 287 -4.96 -7.65 17.79
CA HIS A 287 -4.84 -9.07 17.45
C HIS A 287 -5.24 -9.91 18.67
N ASN A 288 -5.72 -11.13 18.44
CA ASN A 288 -6.00 -12.07 19.52
C ASN A 288 -6.11 -13.52 19.02
N TYR A 289 -5.15 -14.36 19.41
CA TYR A 289 -5.12 -15.80 19.14
C TYR A 289 -5.52 -16.63 20.39
N ALA A 290 -6.44 -16.13 21.21
CA ALA A 290 -6.87 -16.80 22.44
C ALA A 290 -7.84 -17.99 22.19
N PRO A 291 -7.85 -19.01 23.07
CA PRO A 291 -6.84 -19.27 24.10
C PRO A 291 -5.54 -19.79 23.48
N THR A 292 -4.42 -19.11 23.78
CA THR A 292 -3.14 -19.26 23.07
C THR A 292 -2.63 -20.71 23.08
N ASN A 293 -2.80 -21.42 24.20
CA ASN A 293 -2.38 -22.81 24.37
C ASN A 293 -3.10 -23.80 23.44
N LYS A 294 -4.29 -23.47 22.94
CA LYS A 294 -5.02 -24.28 21.95
C LYS A 294 -4.78 -23.75 20.54
N CYS A 295 -4.93 -22.43 20.34
CA CYS A 295 -5.02 -21.80 19.03
C CYS A 295 -3.68 -21.40 18.38
N LEU A 296 -2.58 -21.30 19.14
CA LEU A 296 -1.28 -20.81 18.62
C LEU A 296 -0.08 -21.66 19.08
N ASP A 297 -0.01 -22.03 20.36
CA ASP A 297 1.14 -22.77 20.90
C ASP A 297 1.23 -24.17 20.29
N GLY A 298 2.45 -24.64 19.98
CA GLY A 298 2.73 -26.00 19.49
C GLY A 298 2.59 -27.11 20.56
N SER A 299 1.57 -27.00 21.40
CA SER A 299 1.23 -27.94 22.47
C SER A 299 0.80 -29.32 21.92
N PRO A 300 1.06 -30.44 22.64
CA PRO A 300 0.69 -31.78 22.18
C PRO A 300 -0.80 -31.92 21.84
N ARG A 301 -1.08 -32.73 20.82
CA ARG A 301 -2.42 -32.84 20.20
C ARG A 301 -3.52 -33.28 21.18
N GLU A 302 -3.19 -34.14 22.13
CA GLU A 302 -4.13 -35.07 22.77
C GLU A 302 -5.07 -34.45 23.83
N GLU A 303 -4.90 -33.17 24.20
CA GLU A 303 -5.73 -32.49 25.21
C GLU A 303 -6.25 -31.07 24.81
N ASN A 304 -6.12 -30.66 23.54
CA ASN A 304 -6.23 -29.25 23.12
C ASN A 304 -7.49 -28.86 22.30
N ASP A 305 -8.59 -29.60 22.42
CA ASP A 305 -9.88 -29.28 21.77
C ASP A 305 -10.41 -27.89 22.14
N ILE A 306 -10.78 -27.10 21.13
CA ILE A 306 -11.40 -25.78 21.33
C ILE A 306 -12.91 -25.96 21.46
N THR A 307 -13.47 -25.53 22.60
CA THR A 307 -14.91 -25.61 22.92
C THR A 307 -15.60 -24.25 22.74
N LEU A 308 -16.94 -24.24 22.71
CA LEU A 308 -17.69 -22.97 22.69
C LEU A 308 -17.44 -22.11 23.95
N SER A 309 -17.12 -22.76 25.08
CA SER A 309 -16.73 -22.07 26.32
C SER A 309 -15.39 -21.35 26.21
N ASP A 310 -14.39 -21.95 25.54
CA ASP A 310 -13.09 -21.31 25.32
C ASP A 310 -13.24 -19.99 24.54
N VAL A 311 -14.00 -20.02 23.44
CA VAL A 311 -14.24 -18.84 22.59
C VAL A 311 -15.02 -17.77 23.36
N THR A 312 -16.11 -18.15 24.02
CA THR A 312 -16.98 -17.17 24.69
C THR A 312 -16.31 -16.52 25.89
N ASN A 313 -15.50 -17.26 26.66
CA ASN A 313 -14.68 -16.69 27.73
C ASN A 313 -13.56 -15.78 27.21
N SER A 314 -12.94 -16.11 26.07
CA SER A 314 -11.80 -15.37 25.51
C SER A 314 -12.19 -14.05 24.83
N TYR A 315 -13.31 -14.02 24.10
CA TYR A 315 -13.62 -12.91 23.19
C TYR A 315 -14.82 -12.05 23.62
N LYS A 316 -15.85 -12.61 24.28
CA LYS A 316 -17.13 -11.91 24.46
C LYS A 316 -16.99 -10.59 25.23
N SER A 317 -16.48 -10.65 26.45
CA SER A 317 -16.32 -9.48 27.34
C SER A 317 -15.31 -8.47 26.77
N SER A 318 -14.26 -8.95 26.10
CA SER A 318 -13.27 -8.13 25.41
C SER A 318 -13.88 -7.35 24.25
N PHE A 319 -14.70 -7.99 23.40
CA PHE A 319 -15.38 -7.33 22.29
C PHE A 319 -16.47 -6.35 22.78
N GLU A 320 -17.25 -6.73 23.79
CA GLU A 320 -18.22 -5.84 24.47
C GLU A 320 -17.50 -4.58 25.00
N SER A 321 -16.34 -4.76 25.63
CA SER A 321 -15.51 -3.68 26.16
C SER A 321 -14.86 -2.82 25.08
N LEU A 322 -14.42 -3.39 23.95
CA LEU A 322 -13.90 -2.62 22.80
C LEU A 322 -15.02 -1.77 22.17
N ASN A 323 -16.24 -2.29 22.11
CA ASN A 323 -17.41 -1.56 21.64
C ASN A 323 -17.76 -0.39 22.56
N GLU A 324 -17.84 -0.62 23.88
CA GLU A 324 -18.08 0.47 24.85
C GLU A 324 -16.92 1.48 24.89
N LYS A 325 -15.65 1.03 24.85
CA LYS A 325 -14.49 1.91 24.95
C LYS A 325 -14.29 2.75 23.68
N PHE A 326 -14.52 2.20 22.48
CA PHE A 326 -14.17 2.83 21.20
C PHE A 326 -15.30 2.88 20.15
N ILE A 327 -15.90 1.74 19.78
CA ILE A 327 -16.74 1.65 18.56
C ILE A 327 -18.04 2.44 18.68
N SER A 328 -18.71 2.34 19.84
CA SER A 328 -19.89 3.15 20.20
C SER A 328 -19.63 4.67 20.18
N LYS A 329 -18.37 5.11 20.20
CA LYS A 329 -17.92 6.51 20.15
C LYS A 329 -17.44 6.92 18.74
N GLY A 330 -17.52 6.02 17.76
CA GLY A 330 -17.19 6.28 16.35
C GLY A 330 -15.73 6.01 15.97
N ILE A 331 -15.00 5.20 16.76
CA ILE A 331 -13.64 4.72 16.44
C ILE A 331 -13.74 3.22 16.12
N PRO A 332 -13.65 2.81 14.84
CA PRO A 332 -13.65 1.40 14.48
C PRO A 332 -12.50 0.62 15.15
N VAL A 333 -12.74 -0.64 15.47
CA VAL A 333 -11.71 -1.58 15.90
C VAL A 333 -11.70 -2.75 14.93
N VAL A 334 -10.51 -3.05 14.41
CA VAL A 334 -10.26 -4.18 13.52
C VAL A 334 -9.46 -5.21 14.30
N LEU A 335 -9.99 -6.42 14.40
CA LEU A 335 -9.24 -7.59 14.82
C LEU A 335 -8.40 -8.04 13.61
N GLY A 336 -7.24 -7.40 13.42
CA GLY A 336 -6.40 -7.51 12.23
C GLY A 336 -5.81 -8.91 12.04
N GLU A 337 -5.68 -9.65 13.13
CA GLU A 337 -5.29 -11.06 13.13
C GLU A 337 -6.00 -11.83 14.24
N TYR A 338 -6.46 -13.03 13.87
CA TYR A 338 -6.88 -14.12 14.75
C TYR A 338 -6.83 -15.42 13.95
N GLY A 339 -6.82 -16.56 14.63
CA GLY A 339 -6.84 -17.86 13.99
C GLY A 339 -6.72 -19.00 14.98
N ALA A 340 -6.81 -20.22 14.46
CA ALA A 340 -6.47 -21.44 15.18
C ALA A 340 -5.64 -22.33 14.27
N VAL A 341 -4.42 -22.65 14.70
CA VAL A 341 -3.49 -23.53 13.99
C VAL A 341 -4.04 -24.95 13.83
N ASP A 342 -3.58 -25.67 12.82
CA ASP A 342 -3.97 -27.06 12.61
C ASP A 342 -3.35 -28.02 13.64
N LYS A 343 -4.21 -28.81 14.27
CA LYS A 343 -3.86 -29.93 15.15
C LYS A 343 -4.68 -31.18 14.81
N ASP A 344 -5.13 -31.32 13.56
CA ASP A 344 -6.06 -32.36 13.10
C ASP A 344 -7.34 -32.36 13.96
N ASN A 345 -7.90 -31.15 14.08
CA ASN A 345 -9.05 -30.81 14.90
C ASN A 345 -9.97 -29.82 14.15
N ASN A 346 -10.15 -30.05 12.85
CA ASN A 346 -10.85 -29.14 11.94
C ASN A 346 -12.30 -28.86 12.35
N GLY A 347 -12.99 -29.79 13.03
CA GLY A 347 -14.28 -29.54 13.66
C GLY A 347 -14.23 -28.41 14.70
N ASN A 348 -13.26 -28.48 15.63
CA ASN A 348 -13.02 -27.46 16.66
C ASN A 348 -12.56 -26.12 16.06
N ARG A 349 -11.70 -26.15 15.03
CA ARG A 349 -11.26 -24.94 14.31
C ARG A 349 -12.43 -24.25 13.60
N ALA A 350 -13.35 -25.02 13.02
CA ALA A 350 -14.58 -24.50 12.43
C ALA A 350 -15.55 -23.94 13.49
N LEU A 351 -15.70 -24.59 14.65
CA LEU A 351 -16.46 -24.05 15.77
C LEU A 351 -15.88 -22.69 16.23
N TYR A 352 -14.56 -22.64 16.40
CA TYR A 352 -13.82 -21.45 16.81
C TYR A 352 -14.08 -20.27 15.87
N THR A 353 -13.91 -20.44 14.55
CA THR A 353 -14.11 -19.35 13.59
C THR A 353 -15.57 -18.88 13.54
N GLU A 354 -16.53 -19.79 13.60
CA GLU A 354 -17.96 -19.50 13.55
C GLU A 354 -18.45 -18.68 14.75
N ALA A 355 -18.12 -19.15 15.96
CA ALA A 355 -18.48 -18.46 17.20
C ALA A 355 -17.79 -17.09 17.32
N LEU A 356 -16.51 -16.99 16.93
CA LEU A 356 -15.76 -15.74 16.96
C LEU A 356 -16.31 -14.71 15.96
N ASN A 357 -16.60 -15.10 14.72
CA ASN A 357 -17.14 -14.17 13.71
C ASN A 357 -18.53 -13.67 14.10
N TYR A 358 -19.37 -14.52 14.70
CA TYR A 358 -20.65 -14.08 15.27
C TYR A 358 -20.42 -13.05 16.38
N LEU A 359 -19.57 -13.34 17.37
CA LEU A 359 -19.30 -12.43 18.49
C LEU A 359 -18.66 -11.10 18.04
N ALA A 360 -17.79 -11.12 17.02
CA ALA A 360 -17.17 -9.94 16.43
C ALA A 360 -18.22 -9.05 15.76
N LYS A 361 -19.06 -9.62 14.89
CA LYS A 361 -20.19 -8.92 14.24
C LYS A 361 -21.14 -8.26 15.24
N GLN A 362 -21.60 -9.00 16.25
CA GLN A 362 -22.53 -8.46 17.25
C GLN A 362 -21.95 -7.24 17.99
N ASN A 363 -20.62 -7.21 18.16
CA ASN A 363 -19.90 -6.11 18.80
C ASN A 363 -19.29 -5.08 17.84
N LYS A 364 -19.55 -5.21 16.53
CA LYS A 364 -19.01 -4.33 15.47
C LYS A 364 -17.47 -4.28 15.39
N VAL A 365 -16.80 -5.33 15.86
CA VAL A 365 -15.38 -5.57 15.58
C VAL A 365 -15.28 -6.19 14.17
N VAL A 366 -14.36 -5.73 13.33
CA VAL A 366 -14.09 -6.33 12.02
C VAL A 366 -13.08 -7.47 12.20
N PRO A 367 -13.43 -8.75 11.96
CA PRO A 367 -12.50 -9.87 12.07
C PRO A 367 -11.72 -10.09 10.77
N VAL A 368 -10.40 -10.25 10.85
CA VAL A 368 -9.53 -10.60 9.72
C VAL A 368 -8.68 -11.84 10.10
N TYR A 369 -8.95 -12.98 9.46
CA TYR A 369 -8.32 -14.27 9.78
C TYR A 369 -6.86 -14.31 9.30
N TRP A 370 -5.95 -14.90 10.07
CA TRP A 370 -4.57 -15.12 9.62
C TRP A 370 -4.47 -16.38 8.76
N ASP A 371 -4.07 -16.25 7.50
CA ASP A 371 -3.80 -17.37 6.58
C ASP A 371 -2.36 -17.28 6.11
N ASP A 372 -1.59 -18.32 6.37
CA ASP A 372 -0.15 -18.45 6.10
C ASP A 372 0.17 -19.23 4.81
N GLY A 373 -0.83 -19.84 4.18
CA GLY A 373 -0.65 -20.79 3.07
C GLY A 373 0.06 -22.10 3.46
N GLY A 374 0.46 -22.29 4.72
CA GLY A 374 1.24 -23.44 5.19
C GLY A 374 0.47 -24.76 5.07
N ILE A 375 1.17 -25.89 4.93
CA ILE A 375 0.57 -27.22 4.71
C ILE A 375 0.77 -28.22 5.86
N ASP A 376 1.60 -27.88 6.85
CA ASP A 376 2.01 -28.78 7.94
C ASP A 376 1.15 -28.60 9.21
N ASN A 377 1.31 -29.53 10.16
CA ASN A 377 0.80 -29.34 11.52
C ASN A 377 1.29 -27.99 12.08
N ASN A 378 0.39 -27.26 12.73
CA ASN A 378 0.50 -25.87 13.16
C ASN A 378 0.28 -24.78 12.08
N ALA A 379 -0.09 -25.10 10.84
CA ALA A 379 -0.47 -24.09 9.83
C ALA A 379 -1.90 -23.54 10.02
N PHE A 380 -2.17 -22.34 9.48
CA PHE A 380 -3.50 -21.70 9.54
C PHE A 380 -4.33 -21.81 8.25
N ALA A 381 -3.69 -22.02 7.10
CA ALA A 381 -4.29 -21.88 5.76
C ALA A 381 -5.73 -22.39 5.55
N LEU A 382 -6.55 -21.55 4.90
CA LEU A 382 -7.93 -21.84 4.46
C LEU A 382 -8.02 -22.07 2.94
N PHE A 383 -7.11 -21.49 2.17
CA PHE A 383 -7.08 -21.58 0.71
C PHE A 383 -5.83 -22.31 0.21
N ASP A 384 -6.00 -23.08 -0.85
CA ASP A 384 -4.86 -23.51 -1.65
C ASP A 384 -4.49 -22.39 -2.62
N ARG A 385 -3.27 -21.88 -2.48
CA ARG A 385 -2.76 -20.73 -3.24
C ARG A 385 -2.28 -21.12 -4.64
N THR A 386 -1.99 -22.40 -4.87
CA THR A 386 -1.60 -22.96 -6.18
C THR A 386 -2.84 -23.17 -7.03
N GLU A 387 -3.80 -23.92 -6.50
CA GLU A 387 -5.07 -24.19 -7.18
C GLU A 387 -5.97 -22.95 -7.23
N CYS A 388 -5.75 -21.97 -6.34
CA CYS A 388 -6.61 -20.80 -6.13
C CYS A 388 -8.06 -21.22 -5.84
N ALA A 389 -8.23 -22.02 -4.79
CA ALA A 389 -9.49 -22.60 -4.33
C ALA A 389 -9.50 -22.66 -2.79
N ARG A 390 -10.67 -22.87 -2.15
CA ARG A 390 -10.71 -23.39 -0.76
C ARG A 390 -9.86 -24.67 -0.68
N ARG A 391 -9.06 -24.85 0.38
CA ARG A 391 -8.23 -26.04 0.51
C ARG A 391 -9.07 -27.27 0.88
N THR A 392 -8.88 -28.36 0.14
CA THR A 392 -9.45 -29.67 0.41
C THR A 392 -9.08 -30.20 1.80
N GLY A 393 -10.09 -30.63 2.57
CA GLY A 393 -9.97 -31.09 3.96
C GLY A 393 -10.15 -29.99 5.01
N TYR A 394 -10.18 -28.71 4.60
CA TYR A 394 -10.27 -27.54 5.49
C TYR A 394 -11.40 -26.58 5.11
N GLU A 395 -12.20 -26.89 4.07
CA GLU A 395 -13.24 -26.02 3.53
C GLU A 395 -14.22 -25.56 4.62
N GLU A 396 -14.57 -26.47 5.53
CA GLU A 396 -15.50 -26.24 6.65
C GLU A 396 -15.05 -25.12 7.58
N ILE A 397 -13.74 -24.88 7.74
CA ILE A 397 -13.26 -23.76 8.58
C ILE A 397 -13.59 -22.42 7.92
N SER A 398 -13.42 -22.32 6.60
CA SER A 398 -13.74 -21.11 5.80
C SER A 398 -15.25 -20.88 5.65
N LYS A 399 -16.02 -21.97 5.54
CA LYS A 399 -17.49 -21.96 5.56
C LYS A 399 -17.98 -21.48 6.92
N ALA A 400 -17.55 -22.12 8.00
CA ALA A 400 -17.94 -21.81 9.36
C ALA A 400 -17.61 -20.36 9.76
N LEU A 401 -16.44 -19.85 9.38
CA LEU A 401 -16.03 -18.45 9.52
C LEU A 401 -17.07 -17.50 8.90
N THR A 402 -17.38 -17.70 7.62
CA THR A 402 -18.31 -16.84 6.89
C THR A 402 -19.77 -17.06 7.32
N ARG A 403 -20.17 -18.28 7.69
CA ARG A 403 -21.46 -18.61 8.29
C ARG A 403 -21.69 -17.87 9.60
N GLY A 404 -20.72 -17.88 10.53
CA GLY A 404 -20.78 -17.06 11.74
C GLY A 404 -20.93 -15.56 11.45
N PHE A 405 -20.30 -15.06 10.38
CA PHE A 405 -20.44 -13.68 9.95
C PHE A 405 -21.78 -13.38 9.27
N PHE A 406 -22.36 -14.25 8.44
CA PHE A 406 -23.60 -13.94 7.71
C PHE A 406 -24.88 -14.37 8.43
N THR A 407 -24.86 -15.47 9.22
CA THR A 407 -26.06 -16.01 9.88
C THR A 407 -26.62 -15.12 10.98
N THR A 408 -27.93 -15.20 11.21
CA THR A 408 -28.60 -14.61 12.39
C THR A 408 -28.75 -15.59 13.56
N THR A 409 -28.40 -16.86 13.36
CA THR A 409 -28.42 -17.92 14.39
C THR A 409 -27.47 -17.60 15.54
N ASP A 410 -27.95 -17.70 16.79
CA ASP A 410 -27.18 -17.38 18.00
C ASP A 410 -26.01 -18.37 18.17
N TYR A 411 -24.83 -17.89 18.58
CA TYR A 411 -23.66 -18.75 18.82
C TYR A 411 -23.93 -19.91 19.78
N LYS A 412 -24.92 -19.77 20.68
CA LYS A 412 -25.35 -20.82 21.63
C LYS A 412 -25.97 -22.06 20.96
N SER A 413 -26.33 -21.98 19.68
CA SER A 413 -26.82 -23.10 18.88
C SER A 413 -25.75 -23.69 17.93
N ILE A 414 -24.51 -23.18 17.96
CA ILE A 414 -23.37 -23.89 17.38
C ILE A 414 -23.12 -25.12 18.27
N PRO A 415 -23.22 -26.35 17.76
CA PRO A 415 -22.90 -27.53 18.56
C PRO A 415 -21.41 -27.58 18.86
N ASP A 416 -21.02 -28.12 20.02
CA ASP A 416 -19.64 -28.55 20.22
C ASP A 416 -19.29 -29.64 19.17
N ARG A 417 -18.09 -29.54 18.58
CA ARG A 417 -17.63 -30.40 17.48
C ARG A 417 -16.44 -31.23 17.98
N THR A 418 -16.42 -32.52 17.63
CA THR A 418 -15.23 -33.36 17.81
C THR A 418 -14.20 -33.04 16.72
N THR A 419 -12.99 -33.57 16.87
CA THR A 419 -11.84 -33.24 16.01
C THR A 419 -12.10 -33.39 14.50
N ALA A 420 -12.91 -34.36 14.09
CA ALA A 420 -13.14 -34.69 12.67
C ALA A 420 -14.58 -34.45 12.16
N GLU A 421 -15.52 -34.02 13.00
CA GLU A 421 -16.94 -33.90 12.59
C GLU A 421 -17.26 -32.63 11.80
N THR A 422 -17.64 -32.81 10.53
CA THR A 422 -18.33 -31.78 9.74
C THR A 422 -19.71 -31.53 10.37
N PRO A 423 -20.11 -30.27 10.64
CA PRO A 423 -21.42 -29.98 11.18
C PRO A 423 -22.56 -30.42 10.25
N ALA A 424 -23.65 -30.91 10.82
CA ALA A 424 -24.86 -31.31 10.10
C ALA A 424 -25.67 -30.08 9.61
N ILE A 425 -25.13 -29.35 8.63
CA ILE A 425 -25.77 -28.15 8.07
C ILE A 425 -27.04 -28.51 7.29
N THR A 426 -28.14 -27.84 7.63
CA THR A 426 -29.40 -27.89 6.90
C THR A 426 -29.29 -26.98 5.67
N LYS A 427 -28.86 -27.57 4.56
CA LYS A 427 -28.57 -26.87 3.29
C LYS A 427 -29.79 -26.17 2.69
N ILE A 428 -29.58 -25.03 2.03
CA ILE A 428 -30.60 -24.39 1.19
C ILE A 428 -30.72 -25.18 -0.11
N THR A 429 -31.92 -25.68 -0.40
CA THR A 429 -32.23 -26.45 -1.63
C THR A 429 -32.83 -25.58 -2.73
N SER A 430 -33.42 -24.42 -2.37
CA SER A 430 -33.82 -23.39 -3.33
C SER A 430 -34.01 -22.02 -2.65
N PHE A 431 -33.86 -20.96 -3.43
CA PHE A 431 -34.21 -19.59 -3.06
C PHE A 431 -34.52 -18.79 -4.34
N ASP A 432 -35.18 -17.64 -4.20
CA ASP A 432 -35.38 -16.65 -5.26
C ASP A 432 -34.63 -15.34 -4.95
N LEU A 433 -34.49 -14.47 -5.95
CA LEU A 433 -33.92 -13.13 -5.80
C LEU A 433 -34.99 -12.05 -5.94
N SER A 434 -34.68 -10.82 -5.49
CA SER A 434 -35.62 -9.70 -5.59
C SER A 434 -35.89 -9.24 -7.02
N ASP A 435 -34.90 -9.41 -7.88
CA ASP A 435 -34.85 -9.00 -9.28
C ASP A 435 -33.97 -9.99 -10.06
N SER A 436 -34.27 -10.23 -11.34
CA SER A 436 -33.43 -11.03 -12.25
C SER A 436 -32.59 -10.20 -13.24
N GLU A 437 -32.98 -8.94 -13.47
CA GLU A 437 -32.21 -7.95 -14.23
C GLU A 437 -32.16 -6.62 -13.48
N VAL A 438 -31.08 -5.85 -13.67
CA VAL A 438 -30.89 -4.51 -13.12
C VAL A 438 -30.33 -3.58 -14.18
N SER A 439 -30.86 -2.37 -14.27
CA SER A 439 -30.22 -1.24 -14.96
C SER A 439 -29.96 -0.13 -13.95
N MET A 440 -28.73 0.40 -13.92
CA MET A 440 -28.29 1.40 -12.94
C MET A 440 -27.14 2.27 -13.47
N GLU A 441 -27.04 3.52 -13.01
CA GLU A 441 -25.94 4.41 -13.40
C GLU A 441 -24.62 4.07 -12.67
N CYS A 442 -23.48 4.33 -13.32
CA CYS A 442 -22.16 4.30 -12.68
C CYS A 442 -22.12 5.09 -11.37
N ASN A 443 -21.32 4.61 -10.41
CA ASN A 443 -21.16 5.19 -9.08
C ASN A 443 -22.45 5.19 -8.22
N THR A 444 -23.37 4.26 -8.49
CA THR A 444 -24.56 3.99 -7.65
C THR A 444 -24.53 2.55 -7.10
N THR A 445 -25.40 2.27 -6.11
CA THR A 445 -25.54 0.94 -5.52
C THR A 445 -27.00 0.48 -5.49
N LYS A 446 -27.22 -0.84 -5.54
CA LYS A 446 -28.54 -1.48 -5.38
C LYS A 446 -28.39 -2.75 -4.55
N THR A 447 -29.23 -2.93 -3.53
CA THR A 447 -29.33 -4.21 -2.80
C THR A 447 -30.31 -5.13 -3.51
N ILE A 448 -29.88 -6.35 -3.80
CA ILE A 448 -30.72 -7.49 -4.16
C ILE A 448 -30.91 -8.33 -2.90
N THR A 449 -32.15 -8.76 -2.62
CA THR A 449 -32.46 -9.61 -1.46
C THR A 449 -32.86 -11.00 -1.89
N THR A 450 -32.41 -12.01 -1.17
CA THR A 450 -32.93 -13.38 -1.30
C THR A 450 -34.38 -13.45 -0.76
N LYS A 451 -35.15 -14.41 -1.27
CA LYS A 451 -36.57 -14.66 -0.96
C LYS A 451 -36.83 -16.16 -1.02
N ASN A 452 -37.94 -16.62 -0.45
CA ASN A 452 -38.43 -18.00 -0.60
C ASN A 452 -37.37 -19.07 -0.28
N VAL A 453 -36.44 -18.76 0.63
CA VAL A 453 -35.33 -19.64 1.01
C VAL A 453 -35.90 -20.90 1.65
N THR A 454 -35.58 -22.05 1.06
CA THR A 454 -36.18 -23.34 1.38
C THR A 454 -35.07 -24.33 1.72
N PRO A 455 -35.13 -25.03 2.87
CA PRO A 455 -36.10 -24.84 3.96
C PRO A 455 -35.94 -23.48 4.67
N GLU A 456 -37.02 -22.94 5.24
CA GLU A 456 -36.99 -21.66 5.97
C GLU A 456 -36.07 -21.76 7.21
N ALA A 457 -36.14 -22.89 7.93
CA ALA A 457 -35.16 -23.26 8.93
C ALA A 457 -33.94 -23.90 8.24
N ASN A 458 -32.92 -23.07 8.00
CA ASN A 458 -31.61 -23.46 7.49
C ASN A 458 -30.51 -22.69 8.24
N ASP A 459 -29.27 -23.19 8.16
CA ASP A 459 -28.06 -22.58 8.72
C ASP A 459 -26.95 -22.36 7.67
N ASP A 460 -27.26 -22.58 6.38
CA ASP A 460 -26.42 -22.31 5.21
C ASP A 460 -26.36 -20.79 4.86
N VAL A 461 -25.50 -20.42 3.92
CA VAL A 461 -25.20 -19.02 3.54
C VAL A 461 -25.38 -18.83 2.05
N ILE A 462 -26.03 -17.75 1.62
CA ILE A 462 -26.04 -17.35 0.21
C ILE A 462 -24.90 -16.36 -0.04
N LEU A 463 -23.85 -16.85 -0.70
CA LEU A 463 -22.67 -16.11 -1.14
C LEU A 463 -22.91 -15.45 -2.51
N TRP A 464 -22.05 -14.50 -2.87
CA TRP A 464 -22.23 -13.64 -4.05
C TRP A 464 -20.92 -13.46 -4.81
N LYS A 465 -20.99 -13.56 -6.13
CA LYS A 465 -19.86 -13.31 -7.05
C LYS A 465 -20.29 -12.52 -8.28
N SER A 466 -19.35 -11.83 -8.93
CA SER A 466 -19.55 -11.15 -10.21
C SER A 466 -18.61 -11.72 -11.26
N ASP A 467 -19.09 -11.84 -12.51
CA ASP A 467 -18.28 -12.28 -13.66
C ASP A 467 -17.27 -11.18 -14.07
N ASP A 468 -17.64 -9.91 -13.90
CA ASP A 468 -16.81 -8.72 -14.15
C ASP A 468 -17.08 -7.66 -13.07
N ALA A 469 -16.19 -7.62 -12.08
CA ALA A 469 -16.23 -6.67 -10.97
C ALA A 469 -15.89 -5.22 -11.39
N LEU A 470 -15.26 -4.99 -12.55
CA LEU A 470 -14.97 -3.64 -13.07
C LEU A 470 -16.23 -3.00 -13.64
N VAL A 471 -17.14 -3.79 -14.23
CA VAL A 471 -18.49 -3.35 -14.59
C VAL A 471 -19.34 -3.19 -13.32
N ALA A 472 -19.53 -4.26 -12.54
CA ALA A 472 -20.24 -4.19 -11.26
C ALA A 472 -19.73 -5.24 -10.27
N SER A 473 -19.33 -4.79 -9.07
CA SER A 473 -19.01 -5.68 -7.95
C SER A 473 -20.23 -5.98 -7.09
N VAL A 474 -20.15 -7.01 -6.25
CA VAL A 474 -21.20 -7.37 -5.29
C VAL A 474 -20.59 -7.82 -3.98
N TYR A 475 -21.14 -7.35 -2.85
CA TYR A 475 -20.88 -7.95 -1.54
C TYR A 475 -22.18 -8.07 -0.75
N ASN A 476 -22.49 -9.27 -0.24
CA ASN A 476 -23.69 -9.57 0.55
C ASN A 476 -24.99 -8.97 -0.06
N GLY A 477 -25.23 -9.26 -1.34
CA GLY A 477 -26.37 -8.73 -2.11
C GLY A 477 -26.30 -7.24 -2.51
N VAL A 478 -25.32 -6.48 -2.02
CA VAL A 478 -25.13 -5.06 -2.38
C VAL A 478 -24.29 -4.96 -3.65
N ILE A 479 -24.96 -4.69 -4.77
CA ILE A 479 -24.35 -4.42 -6.08
C ILE A 479 -23.83 -2.98 -6.10
N THR A 480 -22.60 -2.80 -6.58
CA THR A 480 -22.00 -1.48 -6.84
C THR A 480 -21.66 -1.35 -8.32
N ALA A 481 -22.25 -0.36 -9.00
CA ALA A 481 -21.99 -0.08 -10.40
C ALA A 481 -20.70 0.74 -10.56
N ARG A 482 -19.69 0.15 -11.21
CA ARG A 482 -18.32 0.68 -11.25
C ARG A 482 -17.92 1.15 -12.64
N GLY A 483 -18.36 0.44 -13.69
CA GLY A 483 -18.05 0.79 -15.07
C GLY A 483 -19.15 0.45 -16.08
N ILE A 484 -19.18 1.20 -17.18
CA ILE A 484 -20.23 1.09 -18.21
C ILE A 484 -20.12 -0.25 -18.92
N GLY A 485 -21.23 -0.98 -19.05
CA GLY A 485 -21.23 -2.30 -19.68
C GLY A 485 -22.38 -3.19 -19.24
N THR A 486 -22.17 -4.51 -19.30
CA THR A 486 -23.11 -5.51 -18.77
C THR A 486 -22.31 -6.68 -18.20
N THR A 487 -22.74 -7.19 -17.03
CA THR A 487 -22.12 -8.33 -16.35
C THR A 487 -23.18 -9.19 -15.66
N THR A 488 -22.84 -10.41 -15.27
CA THR A 488 -23.69 -11.26 -14.42
C THR A 488 -23.20 -11.22 -12.98
N ILE A 489 -24.14 -11.17 -12.06
CA ILE A 489 -23.90 -11.40 -10.63
C ILE A 489 -24.63 -12.69 -10.24
N THR A 490 -23.91 -13.60 -9.59
CA THR A 490 -24.41 -14.91 -9.18
C THR A 490 -24.51 -14.95 -7.66
N ALA A 491 -25.72 -15.21 -7.14
CA ALA A 491 -25.95 -15.63 -5.76
C ALA A 491 -25.99 -17.16 -5.71
N TYR A 492 -25.37 -17.79 -4.71
CA TYR A 492 -25.27 -19.26 -4.63
C TYR A 492 -25.19 -19.75 -3.18
N SER A 493 -25.71 -20.95 -2.89
CA SER A 493 -25.56 -21.61 -1.59
C SER A 493 -24.09 -21.96 -1.33
N GLN A 494 -23.63 -21.75 -0.09
CA GLN A 494 -22.29 -22.11 0.37
C GLN A 494 -22.11 -23.64 0.48
N GLU A 495 -23.19 -24.35 0.78
CA GLU A 495 -23.21 -25.79 0.95
C GLU A 495 -23.50 -26.59 -0.33
N ASP A 496 -24.13 -25.98 -1.33
CA ASP A 496 -24.31 -26.53 -2.67
C ASP A 496 -24.25 -25.40 -3.72
N GLU A 497 -23.08 -25.17 -4.31
CA GLU A 497 -22.90 -24.08 -5.28
C GLU A 497 -23.70 -24.28 -6.58
N SER A 498 -24.37 -25.44 -6.79
CA SER A 498 -25.32 -25.64 -7.89
C SER A 498 -26.70 -25.01 -7.62
N VAL A 499 -27.05 -24.81 -6.34
CA VAL A 499 -28.24 -24.05 -5.93
C VAL A 499 -27.90 -22.56 -6.05
N LEU A 500 -28.06 -22.02 -7.27
CA LEU A 500 -27.72 -20.65 -7.62
C LEU A 500 -28.86 -19.89 -8.32
N LYS A 501 -28.74 -18.56 -8.32
CA LYS A 501 -29.56 -17.62 -9.10
C LYS A 501 -28.70 -16.49 -9.63
N THR A 502 -28.98 -16.04 -10.85
CA THR A 502 -28.23 -14.97 -11.52
C THR A 502 -29.04 -13.68 -11.63
N VAL A 503 -28.34 -12.55 -11.61
CA VAL A 503 -28.84 -11.21 -11.90
C VAL A 503 -27.98 -10.61 -13.00
N LYS A 504 -28.58 -10.28 -14.14
CA LYS A 504 -27.88 -9.54 -15.20
C LYS A 504 -27.90 -8.05 -14.88
N VAL A 505 -26.73 -7.44 -14.75
CA VAL A 505 -26.58 -6.02 -14.42
C VAL A 505 -26.08 -5.26 -15.64
N THR A 506 -26.90 -4.32 -16.12
CA THR A 506 -26.53 -3.32 -17.13
C THR A 506 -26.15 -2.04 -16.41
N VAL A 507 -24.92 -1.56 -16.62
CA VAL A 507 -24.44 -0.31 -16.04
C VAL A 507 -24.39 0.76 -17.12
N THR A 508 -25.15 1.84 -16.91
CA THR A 508 -25.20 3.00 -17.82
C THR A 508 -24.32 4.12 -17.31
N LYS A 509 -23.97 5.06 -18.19
CA LYS A 509 -23.27 6.30 -17.80
C LYS A 509 -23.99 7.05 -16.67
N GLU A 510 -23.20 7.72 -15.83
CA GLU A 510 -23.63 8.66 -14.80
C GLU A 510 -24.20 9.92 -15.46
N SER A 511 -25.39 10.34 -15.02
CA SER A 511 -26.00 11.60 -15.43
C SER A 511 -25.12 12.80 -15.03
N ALA A 512 -24.99 13.78 -15.94
CA ALA A 512 -23.98 14.85 -15.89
C ALA A 512 -23.75 15.43 -14.47
N ALA A 513 -22.53 15.24 -13.96
CA ALA A 513 -22.26 15.17 -12.54
C ALA A 513 -22.55 16.45 -11.72
N ASP A 514 -22.87 16.24 -10.44
CA ASP A 514 -23.26 17.25 -9.42
C ASP A 514 -22.07 18.13 -8.94
N GLY A 515 -21.16 18.49 -9.85
CA GLY A 515 -19.91 19.19 -9.58
C GLY A 515 -18.77 18.32 -9.03
N LYS A 516 -18.83 17.00 -9.25
CA LYS A 516 -17.74 16.04 -9.01
C LYS A 516 -16.95 15.80 -10.31
N GLN A 517 -15.71 15.30 -10.19
CA GLN A 517 -15.02 14.69 -11.32
C GLN A 517 -15.70 13.36 -11.70
N PRO A 518 -15.70 12.96 -12.99
CA PRO A 518 -16.10 11.61 -13.38
C PRO A 518 -15.14 10.57 -12.80
N THR A 519 -15.61 9.34 -12.62
CA THR A 519 -14.71 8.20 -12.35
C THR A 519 -14.09 7.78 -13.67
N LEU A 520 -12.78 7.54 -13.73
CA LEU A 520 -12.17 6.91 -14.89
C LEU A 520 -12.07 5.40 -14.68
N MET A 521 -12.41 4.65 -15.72
CA MET A 521 -12.21 3.22 -15.89
C MET A 521 -11.04 3.01 -16.85
N TYR A 522 -10.34 1.90 -16.69
CA TYR A 522 -9.25 1.50 -17.59
C TYR A 522 -9.48 0.05 -18.01
N LYS A 523 -9.20 -0.27 -19.27
CA LYS A 523 -9.22 -1.64 -19.81
C LYS A 523 -8.14 -1.80 -20.87
N SER A 524 -7.46 -2.94 -20.88
CA SER A 524 -6.59 -3.33 -21.99
C SER A 524 -7.40 -4.09 -23.05
N SER A 525 -7.04 -3.90 -24.32
CA SER A 525 -7.48 -4.79 -25.41
C SER A 525 -6.85 -6.18 -25.32
N ASP A 526 -5.70 -6.30 -24.66
CA ASP A 526 -4.93 -7.54 -24.53
C ASP A 526 -4.09 -7.51 -23.23
N GLU A 527 -4.63 -8.14 -22.17
CA GLU A 527 -3.93 -8.29 -20.88
C GLU A 527 -2.71 -9.23 -20.95
N SER A 528 -2.51 -10.00 -22.04
CA SER A 528 -1.30 -10.82 -22.24
C SER A 528 -0.12 -10.02 -22.81
N VAL A 529 -0.39 -8.87 -23.44
CA VAL A 529 0.63 -7.90 -23.88
C VAL A 529 0.85 -6.83 -22.82
N ALA A 530 -0.22 -6.19 -22.32
CA ALA A 530 -0.12 -5.19 -21.26
C ALA A 530 -1.39 -5.13 -20.39
N THR A 531 -1.23 -5.10 -19.07
CA THR A 531 -2.33 -4.86 -18.12
C THR A 531 -2.44 -3.38 -17.77
N VAL A 532 -3.60 -2.97 -17.25
CA VAL A 532 -3.80 -1.63 -16.68
C VAL A 532 -4.65 -1.71 -15.41
N SER A 533 -4.19 -1.07 -14.33
CA SER A 533 -4.83 -1.14 -13.03
C SER A 533 -5.92 -0.07 -12.82
N THR A 534 -6.69 -0.19 -11.73
CA THR A 534 -7.78 0.75 -11.39
C THR A 534 -7.33 2.21 -11.20
N THR A 535 -6.02 2.47 -11.08
CA THR A 535 -5.44 3.81 -10.98
C THR A 535 -4.81 4.32 -12.28
N GLY A 536 -4.74 3.49 -13.31
CA GLY A 536 -4.09 3.79 -14.60
C GLY A 536 -2.61 3.41 -14.67
N LYS A 537 -2.08 2.64 -13.70
CA LYS A 537 -0.75 1.99 -13.84
C LYS A 537 -0.82 1.00 -14.99
N VAL A 538 -0.02 1.20 -16.04
CA VAL A 538 0.14 0.22 -17.14
C VAL A 538 1.37 -0.64 -16.85
N VAL A 539 1.28 -1.95 -17.07
CA VAL A 539 2.39 -2.90 -16.92
C VAL A 539 2.51 -3.73 -18.19
N GLY A 540 3.70 -3.75 -18.80
CA GLY A 540 4.00 -4.63 -19.92
C GLY A 540 4.19 -6.08 -19.45
N ILE A 541 3.60 -7.02 -20.17
CA ILE A 541 3.62 -8.46 -19.86
C ILE A 541 4.41 -9.23 -20.91
N SER A 542 4.22 -8.91 -22.20
CA SER A 542 4.98 -9.50 -23.31
C SER A 542 5.15 -8.52 -24.47
N LEU A 543 6.10 -8.79 -25.36
CA LEU A 543 6.34 -8.00 -26.58
C LEU A 543 5.11 -7.99 -27.49
N GLY A 544 4.67 -6.80 -27.92
CA GLY A 544 3.48 -6.67 -28.76
C GLY A 544 2.87 -5.27 -28.75
N THR A 545 1.59 -5.19 -29.13
CA THR A 545 0.80 -3.95 -29.09
C THR A 545 -0.56 -4.19 -28.47
N ALA A 546 -0.90 -3.43 -27.43
CA ALA A 546 -2.23 -3.36 -26.84
C ALA A 546 -2.81 -1.95 -27.00
N VAL A 547 -4.12 -1.79 -26.81
CA VAL A 547 -4.77 -0.50 -26.65
C VAL A 547 -5.33 -0.42 -25.23
N ILE A 548 -4.91 0.61 -24.49
CA ILE A 548 -5.51 0.96 -23.21
C ILE A 548 -6.66 1.93 -23.47
N THR A 549 -7.89 1.47 -23.25
CA THR A 549 -9.09 2.31 -23.32
C THR A 549 -9.37 2.91 -21.96
N VAL A 550 -9.44 4.24 -21.92
CA VAL A 550 -9.84 5.03 -20.75
C VAL A 550 -11.26 5.53 -20.96
N THR A 551 -12.21 5.04 -20.15
CA THR A 551 -13.63 5.43 -20.23
C THR A 551 -14.00 6.26 -19.00
N ALA A 552 -14.66 7.40 -19.19
CA ALA A 552 -15.20 8.22 -18.10
C ALA A 552 -16.60 7.75 -17.69
N SER A 553 -17.00 7.91 -16.41
CA SER A 553 -18.33 7.53 -15.94
C SER A 553 -19.47 8.25 -16.68
N THR A 554 -19.20 9.38 -17.31
CA THR A 554 -20.13 10.15 -18.17
C THR A 554 -20.20 9.66 -19.63
N GLY A 555 -19.35 8.70 -20.03
CA GLY A 555 -19.40 8.02 -21.33
C GLY A 555 -18.47 8.56 -22.42
N GLU A 556 -17.55 9.48 -22.09
CA GLU A 556 -16.44 9.86 -22.96
C GLU A 556 -15.31 8.81 -22.91
N GLU A 557 -14.71 8.49 -24.05
CA GLU A 557 -13.66 7.46 -24.15
C GLU A 557 -12.39 7.98 -24.83
N LYS A 558 -11.24 7.41 -24.43
CA LYS A 558 -9.94 7.69 -25.04
C LYS A 558 -9.09 6.43 -25.11
N GLU A 559 -8.82 5.99 -26.34
CA GLU A 559 -7.83 4.94 -26.63
C GLU A 559 -6.39 5.49 -26.57
N ILE A 560 -5.49 4.71 -25.96
CA ILE A 560 -4.06 4.96 -25.85
C ILE A 560 -3.35 3.70 -26.37
N PRO A 561 -2.75 3.71 -27.58
CA PRO A 561 -1.98 2.57 -28.06
C PRO A 561 -0.69 2.45 -27.26
N VAL A 562 -0.42 1.23 -26.76
CA VAL A 562 0.78 0.86 -26.01
C VAL A 562 1.52 -0.20 -26.81
N LYS A 563 2.75 0.09 -27.22
CA LYS A 563 3.69 -0.89 -27.78
C LYS A 563 4.64 -1.32 -26.67
N ILE A 564 4.60 -2.59 -26.30
CA ILE A 564 5.66 -3.20 -25.48
C ILE A 564 6.72 -3.70 -26.46
N ALA A 565 7.92 -3.16 -26.35
CA ALA A 565 9.04 -3.44 -27.22
C ALA A 565 10.23 -3.94 -26.40
N GLU A 566 11.23 -4.50 -27.07
CA GLU A 566 12.52 -4.77 -26.44
C GLU A 566 13.09 -3.48 -25.86
N ALA A 567 13.63 -3.58 -24.65
CA ALA A 567 14.38 -2.52 -24.01
C ALA A 567 15.50 -2.06 -24.95
N LYS A 568 15.47 -0.80 -25.37
CA LYS A 568 16.64 -0.21 -26.06
C LYS A 568 17.63 0.26 -25.01
N TRP A 569 18.08 -0.72 -24.21
CA TRP A 569 19.17 -0.56 -23.27
C TRP A 569 20.36 0.06 -24.00
N ASP A 570 21.06 0.97 -23.32
CA ASP A 570 22.19 1.65 -23.90
C ASP A 570 23.37 0.69 -24.04
N ALA A 571 23.46 0.01 -25.19
CA ALA A 571 24.52 -0.93 -25.54
C ALA A 571 25.92 -0.27 -25.68
N THR A 572 26.07 0.99 -25.29
CA THR A 572 27.36 1.69 -25.09
C THR A 572 27.76 1.83 -23.61
N LYS A 573 26.91 1.42 -22.66
CA LYS A 573 27.12 1.58 -21.20
C LYS A 573 26.83 0.32 -20.39
N LEU A 574 27.64 0.10 -19.37
CA LEU A 574 27.51 -0.98 -18.38
C LEU A 574 27.83 -0.41 -16.99
N ARG A 575 27.00 -0.66 -15.97
CA ARG A 575 27.36 -0.34 -14.57
C ARG A 575 28.12 -1.50 -13.94
N ALA A 576 29.18 -1.20 -13.20
CA ALA A 576 29.92 -2.20 -12.43
C ALA A 576 30.13 -1.76 -10.98
N LYS A 577 30.19 -2.74 -10.07
CA LYS A 577 30.39 -2.58 -8.61
C LYS A 577 31.32 -3.66 -8.07
N LEU A 578 31.92 -3.42 -6.91
CA LEU A 578 32.58 -4.47 -6.14
C LEU A 578 31.53 -5.25 -5.36
N TYR A 579 31.63 -6.57 -5.39
CA TYR A 579 30.78 -7.48 -4.63
C TYR A 579 31.61 -8.30 -3.66
N VAL A 580 31.30 -8.14 -2.39
CA VAL A 580 31.92 -8.83 -1.26
C VAL A 580 31.01 -9.98 -0.82
N TYR A 581 31.60 -11.14 -0.59
CA TYR A 581 30.96 -12.32 -0.01
C TYR A 581 31.50 -12.55 1.40
N TYR A 582 30.61 -12.73 2.38
CA TYR A 582 30.99 -13.09 3.75
C TYR A 582 30.17 -14.28 4.25
N GLN A 583 30.75 -14.99 5.22
CA GLN A 583 30.19 -16.21 5.78
C GLN A 583 30.30 -16.19 7.31
N ASP A 584 29.23 -16.59 7.97
CA ASP A 584 29.22 -16.89 9.40
C ASP A 584 28.85 -18.38 9.62
N SER A 585 28.64 -18.77 10.87
CA SER A 585 28.26 -20.14 11.24
C SER A 585 26.83 -20.56 10.85
N LYS A 586 26.04 -19.68 10.21
CA LYS A 586 24.60 -19.86 9.95
C LYS A 586 24.15 -19.40 8.55
N PHE A 587 24.84 -18.45 7.93
CA PHE A 587 24.43 -17.79 6.69
C PHE A 587 25.60 -17.53 5.73
N TYR A 588 25.23 -17.27 4.47
CA TYR A 588 26.12 -16.89 3.38
C TYR A 588 25.45 -15.71 2.65
N GLU A 589 25.99 -14.50 2.81
CA GLU A 589 25.46 -13.28 2.17
C GLU A 589 26.50 -12.64 1.25
N ASN A 590 26.04 -11.80 0.33
CA ASN A 590 26.91 -10.95 -0.48
C ASN A 590 26.36 -9.53 -0.57
N VAL A 591 27.25 -8.55 -0.68
CA VAL A 591 26.97 -7.11 -0.61
C VAL A 591 27.72 -6.39 -1.71
N GLY A 592 27.02 -5.59 -2.50
CA GLY A 592 27.61 -4.67 -3.48
C GLY A 592 28.03 -3.35 -2.84
N SER A 593 29.13 -2.76 -3.32
CA SER A 593 29.58 -1.42 -2.94
C SER A 593 28.52 -0.35 -3.23
N THR A 594 28.47 0.71 -2.41
CA THR A 594 27.72 1.93 -2.74
C THR A 594 28.37 2.71 -3.88
N ASP A 595 29.70 2.60 -4.01
CA ASP A 595 30.48 3.08 -5.15
C ASP A 595 30.17 2.25 -6.41
N GLU A 596 29.81 2.92 -7.51
CA GLU A 596 29.45 2.30 -8.79
C GLU A 596 30.10 3.04 -9.96
N VAL A 597 30.65 2.30 -10.93
CA VAL A 597 31.33 2.87 -12.09
C VAL A 597 30.57 2.57 -13.38
N THR A 598 30.34 3.59 -14.21
CA THR A 598 29.78 3.41 -15.55
C THR A 598 30.91 3.22 -16.55
N ILE A 599 31.05 2.00 -17.08
CA ILE A 599 31.99 1.65 -18.14
C ILE A 599 31.38 2.04 -19.48
N THR A 600 32.16 2.73 -20.31
CA THR A 600 31.72 3.31 -21.60
C THR A 600 32.75 3.11 -22.70
N GLY A 601 33.52 2.02 -22.65
CA GLY A 601 34.59 1.68 -23.58
C GLY A 601 35.86 1.21 -22.88
N ASP A 602 36.95 1.06 -23.64
CA ASP A 602 38.28 0.77 -23.12
C ASP A 602 38.79 1.94 -22.25
N GLY A 603 39.43 1.64 -21.11
CA GLY A 603 39.88 2.66 -20.17
C GLY A 603 40.26 2.15 -18.79
N THR A 604 40.82 3.03 -17.96
CA THR A 604 41.14 2.76 -16.56
C THR A 604 40.00 3.21 -15.65
N TYR A 605 39.56 2.30 -14.79
CA TYR A 605 38.46 2.47 -13.86
C TYR A 605 38.93 2.20 -12.42
N ASN A 606 38.18 2.71 -11.45
CA ASN A 606 38.38 2.48 -10.04
C ASN A 606 37.04 2.15 -9.39
N LEU A 607 37.07 1.24 -8.41
CA LEU A 607 35.97 0.95 -7.51
C LEU A 607 36.52 0.83 -6.08
N LYS A 608 35.73 1.25 -5.11
CA LYS A 608 35.99 1.13 -3.68
C LYS A 608 34.91 0.30 -2.98
N PHE A 609 35.32 -0.43 -1.96
CA PHE A 609 34.43 -0.94 -0.92
C PHE A 609 34.94 -0.48 0.46
N ASP A 610 34.05 -0.07 1.35
CA ASP A 610 34.37 0.39 2.71
C ASP A 610 33.43 -0.26 3.75
N CYS A 611 34.00 -1.04 4.68
CA CYS A 611 33.26 -1.69 5.77
C CYS A 611 32.44 -0.73 6.63
N ASP A 612 32.78 0.56 6.71
CA ASP A 612 32.04 1.53 7.53
C ASP A 612 30.86 2.21 6.79
N THR A 613 30.70 1.99 5.47
CA THR A 613 29.57 2.56 4.70
C THR A 613 28.79 1.55 3.86
N ASP A 614 29.43 0.49 3.36
CA ASP A 614 28.81 -0.47 2.45
C ASP A 614 28.19 -1.67 3.17
N LEU A 615 28.66 -2.01 4.37
CA LEU A 615 28.12 -3.15 5.11
C LEU A 615 26.72 -2.86 5.68
N PRO A 616 25.73 -3.74 5.46
CA PRO A 616 24.42 -3.64 6.09
C PRO A 616 24.56 -3.88 7.60
N ALA A 617 23.66 -3.29 8.39
CA ALA A 617 23.68 -3.43 9.85
C ALA A 617 23.70 -4.90 10.34
N SER A 618 23.07 -5.82 9.59
CA SER A 618 23.09 -7.26 9.87
C SER A 618 24.49 -7.88 9.85
N ALA A 619 25.42 -7.33 9.05
CA ALA A 619 26.80 -7.77 9.03
C ALA A 619 27.51 -7.39 10.35
N ALA A 620 27.34 -6.14 10.79
CA ALA A 620 27.87 -5.68 12.08
C ALA A 620 27.25 -6.45 13.26
N GLU A 621 25.95 -6.77 13.20
CA GLU A 621 25.28 -7.64 14.20
C GLU A 621 25.81 -9.08 14.18
N ALA A 622 26.29 -9.59 13.03
CA ALA A 622 27.02 -10.85 12.91
C ALA A 622 28.54 -10.73 13.25
N GLY A 623 29.00 -9.57 13.73
CA GLY A 623 30.40 -9.31 14.08
C GLY A 623 31.33 -9.01 12.89
N VAL A 624 30.79 -9.03 11.67
CA VAL A 624 31.50 -8.69 10.42
C VAL A 624 31.80 -7.18 10.47
N SER A 625 33.07 -6.82 10.62
CA SER A 625 33.50 -5.44 10.91
C SER A 625 34.76 -5.01 10.19
N THR A 626 35.44 -5.95 9.53
CA THR A 626 36.66 -5.74 8.74
C THR A 626 36.66 -6.62 7.50
N LEU A 627 37.53 -6.33 6.54
CA LEU A 627 37.77 -7.22 5.39
C LEU A 627 38.20 -8.63 5.80
N ARG A 628 38.66 -8.86 7.04
CA ARG A 628 39.06 -10.19 7.54
C ARG A 628 37.88 -11.15 7.70
N ASP A 629 36.69 -10.60 7.85
CA ASP A 629 35.45 -11.33 8.00
C ASP A 629 34.88 -11.79 6.64
N PHE A 630 35.52 -11.39 5.53
CA PHE A 630 35.10 -11.69 4.16
C PHE A 630 35.79 -12.94 3.62
N GLY A 631 35.07 -13.68 2.77
CA GLY A 631 35.61 -14.78 1.99
C GLY A 631 36.22 -14.26 0.68
N SER A 632 35.38 -13.81 -0.25
CA SER A 632 35.80 -13.46 -1.61
C SER A 632 35.21 -12.13 -2.08
N ILE A 633 35.94 -11.44 -2.97
CA ILE A 633 35.57 -10.15 -3.55
C ILE A 633 35.69 -10.23 -5.06
N TYR A 634 34.73 -9.69 -5.81
CA TYR A 634 34.68 -9.69 -7.28
C TYR A 634 34.27 -8.31 -7.80
N ILE A 635 34.53 -8.02 -9.08
CA ILE A 635 33.79 -6.97 -9.80
C ILE A 635 32.67 -7.66 -10.57
N LYS A 636 31.43 -7.16 -10.47
CA LYS A 636 30.28 -7.63 -11.26
C LYS A 636 29.65 -6.49 -12.07
N ASP A 637 28.93 -6.88 -13.11
CA ASP A 637 27.86 -6.08 -13.72
C ASP A 637 26.72 -5.83 -12.71
N ALA A 638 26.46 -4.57 -12.42
CA ALA A 638 25.41 -4.16 -11.49
C ALA A 638 24.02 -4.18 -12.15
N ASP A 639 23.92 -4.04 -13.47
CA ASP A 639 22.65 -4.16 -14.19
C ASP A 639 22.20 -5.63 -14.26
N VAL A 640 23.13 -6.58 -14.27
CA VAL A 640 22.82 -8.03 -14.13
C VAL A 640 22.43 -8.40 -12.70
N ASP A 641 23.11 -7.85 -11.69
CA ASP A 641 22.89 -8.23 -10.29
C ASP A 641 21.67 -7.52 -9.65
N ASP A 642 21.38 -6.27 -10.06
CA ASP A 642 20.07 -5.61 -9.84
C ASP A 642 18.94 -6.31 -10.63
N GLY A 643 19.28 -7.27 -11.51
CA GLY A 643 18.38 -8.12 -12.29
C GLY A 643 17.89 -7.54 -13.62
N LEU A 644 18.20 -6.26 -13.90
CA LEU A 644 17.68 -5.47 -15.02
C LEU A 644 17.94 -6.10 -16.41
N ILE A 645 19.05 -6.83 -16.56
CA ILE A 645 19.43 -7.57 -17.77
C ILE A 645 19.99 -8.95 -17.40
N ASN A 646 19.71 -9.99 -18.18
CA ASN A 646 20.21 -11.35 -17.90
C ASN A 646 21.70 -11.59 -18.26
N LYS A 647 22.35 -10.65 -18.95
CA LYS A 647 23.72 -10.75 -19.49
C LYS A 647 24.34 -9.37 -19.57
N SER A 648 25.66 -9.31 -19.48
CA SER A 648 26.40 -8.08 -19.74
C SER A 648 26.35 -7.71 -21.22
N VAL A 649 26.19 -6.41 -21.51
CA VAL A 649 26.09 -5.84 -22.87
C VAL A 649 27.36 -5.97 -23.71
N ILE A 650 28.50 -6.25 -23.08
CA ILE A 650 29.75 -6.62 -23.76
C ILE A 650 29.83 -8.14 -23.97
N LYS A 651 30.22 -8.53 -25.18
CA LYS A 651 30.37 -9.92 -25.60
C LYS A 651 31.71 -10.52 -25.23
N LYS A 652 32.75 -9.68 -25.17
CA LYS A 652 34.08 -10.01 -24.68
C LYS A 652 34.81 -8.72 -24.26
N GLY A 653 35.87 -8.92 -23.50
CA GLY A 653 36.80 -7.88 -23.09
C GLY A 653 37.94 -8.51 -22.30
N LYS A 654 38.94 -7.71 -21.97
CA LYS A 654 40.04 -8.05 -21.08
C LYS A 654 40.01 -7.16 -19.85
N ILE A 655 40.35 -7.74 -18.70
CA ILE A 655 40.66 -7.00 -17.48
C ILE A 655 42.13 -7.17 -17.12
N HIS A 656 42.75 -6.05 -16.79
CA HIS A 656 44.09 -5.95 -16.22
C HIS A 656 43.97 -5.20 -14.88
N TYR A 657 44.63 -5.68 -13.83
CA TYR A 657 44.56 -5.08 -12.50
C TYR A 657 45.82 -4.23 -12.28
N ASN A 658 45.64 -2.91 -12.21
CA ASN A 658 46.74 -1.96 -12.11
C ASN A 658 47.24 -1.86 -10.66
N SER A 659 46.31 -1.88 -9.70
CA SER A 659 46.61 -1.98 -8.27
C SER A 659 45.39 -2.42 -7.46
N ILE A 660 45.64 -3.09 -6.34
CA ILE A 660 44.65 -3.42 -5.30
C ILE A 660 45.23 -2.93 -3.98
N LYS A 661 44.47 -2.12 -3.23
CA LYS A 661 44.95 -1.48 -2.00
C LYS A 661 43.98 -1.70 -0.86
N VAL A 662 44.49 -2.08 0.31
CA VAL A 662 43.70 -2.28 1.53
C VAL A 662 44.16 -1.27 2.59
N ASN A 663 43.24 -0.42 3.07
CA ASN A 663 43.56 0.78 3.86
C ASN A 663 44.70 1.62 3.23
N GLY A 664 44.70 1.74 1.90
CA GLY A 664 45.74 2.43 1.11
C GLY A 664 47.07 1.69 0.96
N LYS A 665 47.31 0.59 1.69
CA LYS A 665 48.49 -0.26 1.50
C LYS A 665 48.27 -1.17 0.30
N GLU A 666 49.21 -1.10 -0.65
CA GLU A 666 49.18 -1.87 -1.89
C GLU A 666 49.48 -3.35 -1.65
N LEU A 667 48.73 -4.25 -2.29
CA LEU A 667 48.93 -5.69 -2.29
C LEU A 667 49.68 -6.11 -3.55
N THR A 668 50.54 -7.13 -3.45
CA THR A 668 51.21 -7.71 -4.62
C THR A 668 50.20 -8.41 -5.51
N ILE A 669 50.21 -8.10 -6.81
CA ILE A 669 49.38 -8.78 -7.82
C ILE A 669 50.21 -9.90 -8.44
N THR A 670 49.66 -11.12 -8.51
CA THR A 670 50.41 -12.35 -8.86
C THR A 670 50.94 -12.34 -10.30
N ASP A 671 50.23 -11.67 -11.21
CA ASP A 671 50.62 -11.52 -12.61
C ASP A 671 50.33 -10.09 -13.10
N PRO A 672 51.20 -9.11 -12.73
CA PRO A 672 50.95 -7.69 -12.89
C PRO A 672 51.25 -7.16 -14.30
N ASN A 673 51.39 -8.05 -15.30
CA ASN A 673 51.60 -7.69 -16.70
C ASN A 673 50.59 -8.36 -17.66
N ASN A 674 49.78 -9.30 -17.16
CA ASN A 674 48.86 -10.09 -17.96
C ASN A 674 47.42 -9.56 -17.87
N SER A 675 46.56 -10.04 -18.77
CA SER A 675 45.16 -9.64 -18.84
C SER A 675 44.25 -10.87 -18.93
N LYS A 676 43.29 -10.96 -18.02
CA LYS A 676 42.32 -12.07 -17.94
C LYS A 676 41.08 -11.75 -18.77
N SER A 677 40.33 -12.75 -19.23
CA SER A 677 39.03 -12.51 -19.87
C SER A 677 38.08 -11.83 -18.88
N LEU A 678 37.41 -10.76 -19.31
CA LEU A 678 36.44 -10.01 -18.50
C LEU A 678 35.08 -10.72 -18.41
N ILE A 679 34.75 -11.56 -19.38
CA ILE A 679 33.43 -12.20 -19.52
C ILE A 679 33.55 -13.71 -19.33
N LYS A 680 32.66 -14.24 -18.48
CA LYS A 680 32.48 -15.68 -18.21
C LYS A 680 31.76 -16.39 -19.34
N SER A 681 31.84 -17.73 -19.34
CA SER A 681 31.11 -18.61 -20.28
C SER A 681 29.59 -18.43 -20.27
N ASN A 682 29.01 -17.96 -19.16
CA ASN A 682 27.58 -17.63 -19.05
C ASN A 682 27.18 -16.27 -19.68
N ARG A 683 28.15 -15.49 -20.21
CA ARG A 683 27.98 -14.14 -20.80
C ARG A 683 27.70 -13.01 -19.79
N VAL A 684 28.22 -13.15 -18.56
CA VAL A 684 28.17 -12.11 -17.52
C VAL A 684 29.58 -11.59 -17.20
N LEU A 685 29.70 -10.29 -16.95
CA LEU A 685 30.85 -9.67 -16.29
C LEU A 685 30.75 -9.99 -14.80
N ASP A 686 31.59 -10.92 -14.41
CA ASP A 686 31.92 -11.30 -13.05
C ASP A 686 33.37 -11.79 -13.16
N THR A 687 34.29 -11.22 -12.37
CA THR A 687 35.74 -11.46 -12.55
C THR A 687 36.15 -12.93 -12.44
N GLY A 688 35.30 -13.77 -11.85
CA GLY A 688 35.40 -15.24 -11.80
C GLY A 688 36.48 -15.77 -10.88
N ASN A 689 37.66 -15.18 -10.97
CA ASN A 689 38.67 -15.24 -9.93
C ASN A 689 38.34 -14.17 -8.87
N PRO A 690 38.38 -14.52 -7.57
CA PRO A 690 38.32 -13.56 -6.49
C PRO A 690 39.54 -12.62 -6.51
N LEU A 691 39.35 -11.36 -6.11
CA LEU A 691 40.40 -10.34 -6.11
C LEU A 691 41.41 -10.50 -4.97
N ASN A 692 41.04 -11.21 -3.91
CA ASN A 692 41.59 -11.03 -2.57
C ASN A 692 42.23 -12.28 -1.95
N ALA A 693 41.77 -13.49 -2.28
CA ALA A 693 42.21 -14.77 -1.69
C ALA A 693 41.62 -15.96 -2.48
N TRP A 694 41.98 -17.19 -2.13
CA TRP A 694 41.52 -18.47 -2.72
C TRP A 694 42.11 -18.79 -4.11
N ASP A 695 41.80 -19.99 -4.61
CA ASP A 695 42.37 -20.53 -5.84
C ASP A 695 42.14 -19.61 -7.06
N GLY A 696 43.20 -19.35 -7.81
CA GLY A 696 43.17 -18.53 -9.02
C GLY A 696 43.07 -17.01 -8.81
N CYS A 697 43.13 -16.53 -7.56
CA CYS A 697 42.96 -15.13 -7.20
C CYS A 697 43.94 -14.14 -7.87
N VAL A 698 43.71 -12.85 -7.67
CA VAL A 698 44.47 -11.77 -8.34
C VAL A 698 45.72 -11.36 -7.57
N VAL A 699 45.73 -11.48 -6.24
CA VAL A 699 46.84 -11.10 -5.37
C VAL A 699 47.71 -12.29 -4.99
N ASP A 700 49.00 -12.03 -4.78
CA ASP A 700 49.94 -13.03 -4.29
C ASP A 700 49.63 -13.32 -2.81
N THR A 701 49.41 -14.59 -2.47
CA THR A 701 49.18 -15.05 -1.08
C THR A 701 50.42 -15.68 -0.46
N THR A 702 51.59 -15.56 -1.10
CA THR A 702 52.88 -16.13 -0.67
C THR A 702 53.86 -15.07 -0.14
N ASP A 703 53.63 -13.79 -0.44
CA ASP A 703 54.45 -12.66 0.02
C ASP A 703 54.22 -12.27 1.50
N GLY A 704 53.14 -12.79 2.10
CA GLY A 704 52.73 -12.51 3.48
C GLY A 704 51.87 -11.26 3.69
N LEU A 705 51.47 -10.54 2.63
CA LEU A 705 50.50 -9.42 2.71
C LEU A 705 49.04 -9.90 2.79
N VAL A 706 48.78 -11.14 2.36
CA VAL A 706 47.50 -11.85 2.52
C VAL A 706 47.74 -13.21 3.15
N SER A 707 46.85 -13.66 4.02
CA SER A 707 46.76 -15.07 4.44
C SER A 707 45.31 -15.54 4.55
N VAL A 708 45.09 -16.86 4.54
CA VAL A 708 43.77 -17.46 4.39
C VAL A 708 43.50 -18.48 5.51
N ASP A 709 42.37 -18.32 6.19
CA ASP A 709 41.83 -19.30 7.12
C ASP A 709 40.82 -20.20 6.39
N THR A 710 41.34 -21.31 5.88
CA THR A 710 40.56 -22.32 5.14
C THR A 710 39.57 -23.09 6.01
N LYS A 711 39.66 -22.99 7.34
CA LYS A 711 38.74 -23.65 8.28
C LYS A 711 37.48 -22.82 8.53
N ASN A 712 37.63 -21.49 8.58
CA ASN A 712 36.54 -20.55 8.86
C ASN A 712 36.11 -19.72 7.63
N TYR A 713 36.61 -20.04 6.42
CA TYR A 713 36.35 -19.34 5.16
C TYR A 713 36.65 -17.83 5.19
N ARG A 714 37.73 -17.46 5.90
CA ARG A 714 38.11 -16.07 6.19
C ARG A 714 39.48 -15.72 5.63
N ILE A 715 39.74 -14.42 5.50
CA ILE A 715 41.02 -13.88 5.04
C ILE A 715 41.68 -13.05 6.15
N ASN A 716 42.96 -12.76 5.99
CA ASN A 716 43.65 -11.79 6.83
C ASN A 716 44.67 -11.02 5.99
N PHE A 717 45.02 -9.83 6.45
CA PHE A 717 46.00 -8.94 5.84
C PHE A 717 47.10 -8.65 6.87
N PRO A 718 48.16 -9.47 6.95
CA PRO A 718 49.22 -9.29 7.93
C PRO A 718 49.95 -7.94 7.74
N GLY A 719 50.25 -7.29 8.86
CA GLY A 719 50.79 -5.92 8.82
C GLY A 719 49.85 -4.90 8.16
N ILE A 720 48.53 -5.12 8.22
CA ILE A 720 47.50 -4.07 8.08
C ILE A 720 46.66 -4.07 9.36
N GLU A 721 46.60 -2.92 10.03
CA GLU A 721 45.73 -2.71 11.17
C GLU A 721 44.32 -2.34 10.70
N ASN A 722 43.30 -2.95 11.32
CA ASN A 722 41.88 -2.69 11.08
C ASN A 722 41.49 -2.57 9.58
N PRO A 723 41.79 -3.56 8.72
CA PRO A 723 41.55 -3.46 7.27
C PRO A 723 40.05 -3.34 7.00
N LYS A 724 39.60 -2.19 6.48
CA LYS A 724 38.18 -1.88 6.25
C LYS A 724 37.88 -1.40 4.83
N THR A 725 38.83 -0.71 4.21
CA THR A 725 38.69 -0.23 2.83
C THR A 725 39.47 -1.13 1.90
N ILE A 726 38.88 -1.47 0.75
CA ILE A 726 39.59 -2.00 -0.41
C ILE A 726 39.31 -1.12 -1.63
N GLU A 727 40.37 -0.71 -2.30
CA GLU A 727 40.33 0.11 -3.50
C GLU A 727 40.98 -0.68 -4.65
N VAL A 728 40.25 -0.85 -5.74
CA VAL A 728 40.64 -1.66 -6.90
C VAL A 728 40.75 -0.74 -8.11
N ASN A 729 41.93 -0.62 -8.69
CA ASN A 729 42.18 0.14 -9.91
C ASN A 729 42.52 -0.83 -11.04
N PHE A 730 41.75 -0.79 -12.12
CA PHE A 730 41.79 -1.80 -13.18
C PHE A 730 41.62 -1.14 -14.55
N THR A 731 42.26 -1.71 -15.57
CA THR A 731 42.13 -1.27 -16.96
C THR A 731 41.35 -2.31 -17.75
N LEU A 732 40.31 -1.84 -18.43
CA LEU A 732 39.55 -2.62 -19.39
C LEU A 732 40.05 -2.33 -20.80
N SER A 733 40.18 -3.38 -21.60
CA SER A 733 40.68 -3.32 -22.98
C SER A 733 40.03 -4.37 -23.87
N ASP A 734 40.09 -4.19 -25.20
CA ASP A 734 39.43 -5.06 -26.19
C ASP A 734 37.92 -5.23 -25.93
N LEU A 735 37.25 -4.23 -25.33
CA LEU A 735 35.82 -4.29 -25.07
C LEU A 735 35.04 -4.28 -26.38
N ILE A 736 34.32 -5.37 -26.64
CA ILE A 736 33.57 -5.58 -27.88
C ILE A 736 32.13 -5.94 -27.56
N ASN A 737 31.19 -5.22 -28.18
CA ASN A 737 29.75 -5.48 -28.05
C ASN A 737 29.31 -6.71 -28.88
N TYR A 738 28.02 -7.07 -28.86
CA TYR A 738 27.55 -8.26 -29.57
C TYR A 738 27.69 -8.20 -31.10
N ASP A 739 27.54 -6.99 -31.66
CA ASP A 739 27.68 -6.66 -33.09
C ASP A 739 29.13 -6.68 -33.59
N LYS A 740 30.09 -6.91 -32.69
CA LYS A 740 31.55 -6.92 -32.91
C LYS A 740 32.19 -5.53 -33.01
N ASN A 741 31.47 -4.46 -32.66
CA ASN A 741 31.99 -3.10 -32.60
C ASN A 741 32.72 -2.83 -31.26
N PRO A 742 33.66 -1.86 -31.20
CA PRO A 742 34.24 -1.39 -29.94
C PRO A 742 33.15 -0.84 -29.02
N PHE A 743 33.13 -1.29 -27.78
CA PHE A 743 32.17 -0.81 -26.77
C PHE A 743 32.35 0.68 -26.52
N GLY A 744 31.27 1.38 -26.18
CA GLY A 744 31.27 2.85 -26.07
C GLY A 744 31.12 3.60 -27.40
N THR A 745 31.43 2.98 -28.54
CA THR A 745 31.15 3.59 -29.84
C THR A 745 29.64 3.67 -30.05
N PRO A 746 29.07 4.84 -30.43
CA PRO A 746 27.69 4.89 -30.88
C PRO A 746 27.49 3.92 -32.04
N LEU A 747 26.44 3.09 -31.96
CA LEU A 747 26.04 2.27 -33.10
C LEU A 747 25.69 3.21 -34.27
N GLU A 748 26.38 3.06 -35.41
CA GLU A 748 25.87 3.64 -36.65
C GLU A 748 24.49 3.04 -36.90
N SER A 749 23.47 3.90 -36.96
CA SER A 749 22.10 3.46 -37.15
C SER A 749 21.96 2.82 -38.53
N THR A 750 21.86 1.49 -38.56
CA THR A 750 21.32 0.77 -39.72
C THR A 750 19.94 1.33 -40.00
N GLY A 751 19.81 2.00 -41.16
CA GLY A 751 18.79 3.02 -41.39
C GLY A 751 17.40 2.48 -41.69
N GLU A 752 16.80 1.70 -40.79
CA GLU A 752 15.46 1.16 -40.97
C GLU A 752 14.72 0.87 -39.64
N ASP A 753 14.55 1.90 -38.77
CA ASP A 753 13.43 1.92 -37.82
C ASP A 753 13.08 3.35 -37.32
N THR A 754 12.81 4.28 -38.25
CA THR A 754 12.41 5.66 -37.92
C THR A 754 10.94 5.71 -37.48
N VAL A 755 10.64 5.26 -36.27
CA VAL A 755 9.30 5.41 -35.66
C VAL A 755 9.06 6.88 -35.35
N VAL A 756 8.41 7.58 -36.28
CA VAL A 756 8.04 9.00 -36.15
C VAL A 756 7.02 9.18 -35.03
N LEU A 757 7.44 9.78 -33.92
CA LEU A 757 6.53 10.22 -32.85
C LEU A 757 5.54 11.27 -33.40
N PRO A 758 4.22 11.03 -33.37
CA PRO A 758 3.22 11.96 -33.89
C PRO A 758 3.14 13.23 -33.02
N THR A 759 3.84 14.28 -33.45
CA THR A 759 3.94 15.55 -32.73
C THR A 759 2.66 16.40 -32.89
N VAL A 760 1.64 16.12 -32.08
CA VAL A 760 0.36 16.86 -32.12
C VAL A 760 0.49 18.25 -31.49
N THR A 761 0.76 19.25 -32.33
CA THR A 761 1.04 20.61 -31.88
C THR A 761 -0.25 21.42 -31.64
N LYS A 762 -0.62 21.62 -30.36
CA LYS A 762 -1.53 22.67 -29.86
C LYS A 762 -2.95 22.76 -30.47
N LYS A 763 -3.95 22.14 -29.81
CA LYS A 763 -4.78 22.84 -28.78
C LYS A 763 -6.02 22.01 -28.38
N CYS A 764 -5.97 21.41 -27.19
CA CYS A 764 -7.07 21.45 -26.23
C CYS A 764 -6.46 21.29 -24.83
N GLU A 765 -6.99 21.97 -23.81
CA GLU A 765 -6.41 21.94 -22.45
C GLU A 765 -7.15 20.92 -21.57
N ALA A 766 -6.42 20.31 -20.63
CA ALA A 766 -6.89 19.36 -19.61
C ALA A 766 -7.40 17.98 -20.11
N ILE A 767 -6.47 17.13 -20.52
CA ILE A 767 -6.14 15.86 -19.83
C ILE A 767 -4.62 15.69 -19.94
N LYS A 768 -3.96 15.30 -18.84
CA LYS A 768 -2.53 14.94 -18.81
C LYS A 768 -2.40 13.56 -18.15
N THR A 769 -2.30 12.53 -18.99
CA THR A 769 -1.88 11.18 -18.61
C THR A 769 -0.59 10.89 -19.36
N SER A 770 0.54 11.14 -18.71
CA SER A 770 1.86 10.68 -19.19
C SER A 770 1.95 9.17 -18.99
N VAL A 771 1.97 8.44 -20.10
CA VAL A 771 2.40 7.04 -20.14
C VAL A 771 3.68 7.06 -20.95
N GLU A 772 4.81 6.84 -20.27
CA GLU A 772 6.09 6.59 -20.92
C GLU A 772 6.25 5.09 -21.18
N ALA A 773 7.23 4.69 -21.99
CA ALA A 773 7.37 3.30 -22.42
C ALA A 773 7.74 2.37 -21.25
N VAL A 774 7.31 1.11 -21.34
CA VAL A 774 7.72 0.03 -20.44
C VAL A 774 8.53 -0.98 -21.27
N GLU A 775 9.69 -1.36 -20.77
CA GLU A 775 10.77 -2.02 -21.52
C GLU A 775 11.10 -3.41 -20.93
N ILE A 776 11.39 -4.41 -21.78
CA ILE A 776 11.61 -5.83 -21.41
C ILE A 776 12.76 -6.45 -22.25
N ASP A 777 13.45 -7.49 -21.75
CA ASP A 777 14.67 -8.05 -22.36
C ASP A 777 14.48 -9.05 -23.53
N GLN A 778 15.59 -9.38 -24.20
CA GLN A 778 15.64 -10.17 -25.44
C GLN A 778 15.43 -11.69 -25.32
N GLU A 779 15.21 -12.24 -24.11
CA GLU A 779 14.86 -13.67 -23.94
C GLU A 779 13.38 -13.89 -23.59
N GLY A 780 12.58 -12.82 -23.56
CA GLY A 780 11.14 -12.92 -23.29
C GLY A 780 10.81 -13.23 -21.83
N HIS A 781 11.74 -12.97 -20.91
CA HIS A 781 11.51 -13.16 -19.48
C HIS A 781 10.70 -11.99 -18.90
N CYS A 782 9.57 -12.30 -18.30
CA CYS A 782 8.86 -11.38 -17.42
C CYS A 782 9.54 -11.36 -16.03
N PHE A 783 9.61 -10.19 -15.39
CA PHE A 783 9.99 -10.08 -13.98
C PHE A 783 8.86 -10.59 -13.08
N LEU A 784 8.83 -11.91 -12.84
CA LEU A 784 8.14 -12.48 -11.69
C LEU A 784 9.09 -13.30 -10.82
N ASN A 785 9.20 -12.89 -9.55
CA ASN A 785 9.46 -13.73 -8.38
C ASN A 785 10.72 -14.63 -8.35
N GLY A 786 11.76 -14.35 -9.14
CA GLY A 786 13.13 -14.83 -8.89
C GLY A 786 13.35 -16.35 -8.95
N HIS A 787 12.36 -17.12 -9.40
CA HIS A 787 12.39 -18.58 -9.45
C HIS A 787 11.92 -19.11 -10.81
N TYR A 788 12.62 -20.15 -11.29
CA TYR A 788 12.42 -20.71 -12.62
C TYR A 788 11.40 -21.86 -12.58
N GLN A 789 10.23 -21.67 -13.21
CA GLN A 789 9.21 -22.71 -13.38
C GLN A 789 8.93 -22.93 -14.87
N LYS A 790 8.93 -24.19 -15.30
CA LYS A 790 8.82 -24.58 -16.71
C LYS A 790 7.34 -24.81 -17.07
N ALA A 791 6.86 -24.11 -18.10
CA ALA A 791 5.44 -24.17 -18.49
C ALA A 791 4.96 -25.60 -18.81
N SER A 792 3.84 -25.99 -18.20
CA SER A 792 3.11 -27.23 -18.52
C SER A 792 2.23 -26.99 -19.75
N THR A 793 2.34 -27.84 -20.76
CA THR A 793 1.50 -27.78 -21.96
C THR A 793 0.14 -28.43 -21.71
N GLN A 794 -0.91 -27.65 -21.50
CA GLN A 794 -2.29 -28.12 -21.66
C GLN A 794 -2.85 -27.75 -23.04
N THR A 795 -3.54 -28.71 -23.65
CA THR A 795 -4.03 -28.63 -25.03
C THR A 795 -5.29 -27.79 -25.13
N THR A 796 -5.38 -26.94 -26.16
CA THR A 796 -6.60 -26.17 -26.45
C THR A 796 -7.73 -27.08 -26.93
N VAL A 797 -8.91 -26.91 -26.35
CA VAL A 797 -10.17 -27.53 -26.81
C VAL A 797 -11.14 -26.41 -27.18
N ALA A 798 -11.75 -26.51 -28.37
CA ALA A 798 -12.63 -25.48 -28.89
C ALA A 798 -13.99 -25.41 -28.15
N PRO A 799 -14.62 -24.23 -28.03
CA PRO A 799 -15.90 -24.08 -27.34
C PRO A 799 -17.04 -24.78 -28.10
N SER A 800 -17.83 -25.58 -27.37
CA SER A 800 -18.99 -26.31 -27.92
C SER A 800 -20.26 -25.45 -27.99
N THR A 801 -21.19 -25.86 -28.85
CA THR A 801 -22.36 -25.07 -29.25
C THR A 801 -23.47 -24.96 -28.21
N GLN A 802 -24.06 -23.77 -28.12
CA GLN A 802 -25.29 -23.43 -27.40
C GLN A 802 -26.50 -24.31 -27.82
N PRO A 803 -27.29 -24.86 -26.87
CA PRO A 803 -28.61 -25.45 -27.15
C PRO A 803 -29.72 -24.39 -27.20
N THR A 804 -30.75 -24.60 -28.04
CA THR A 804 -31.95 -23.75 -28.13
C THR A 804 -33.23 -24.60 -28.09
N VAL A 805 -34.19 -24.28 -27.22
CA VAL A 805 -35.56 -24.83 -27.24
C VAL A 805 -36.57 -23.73 -26.88
N ALA A 806 -37.77 -23.80 -27.45
CA ALA A 806 -38.81 -22.77 -27.47
C ALA A 806 -39.85 -22.91 -26.33
N PRO A 807 -40.72 -21.90 -26.07
CA PRO A 807 -41.55 -21.83 -24.87
C PRO A 807 -42.93 -22.50 -25.01
N SER A 808 -43.58 -22.84 -23.88
CA SER A 808 -44.96 -23.31 -23.85
C SER A 808 -45.78 -22.77 -22.65
N GLN A 809 -46.76 -21.94 -23.00
CA GLN A 809 -48.12 -21.82 -22.44
C GLN A 809 -48.39 -21.59 -20.94
N THR A 810 -49.20 -20.56 -20.71
CA THR A 810 -50.08 -20.27 -19.55
C THR A 810 -51.33 -19.56 -20.14
N PRO A 811 -52.47 -19.37 -19.44
CA PRO A 811 -52.78 -19.74 -18.05
C PRO A 811 -54.14 -20.47 -17.85
N ALA A 812 -54.42 -20.85 -16.60
CA ALA A 812 -55.78 -20.96 -16.06
C ALA A 812 -55.78 -20.42 -14.61
N ALA A 813 -56.88 -19.84 -14.14
CA ALA A 813 -56.95 -19.16 -12.84
C ALA A 813 -58.19 -19.59 -12.04
N SER A 814 -58.06 -19.67 -10.71
CA SER A 814 -59.20 -19.89 -9.81
C SER A 814 -59.06 -19.24 -8.43
N VAL A 815 -59.84 -18.17 -8.23
CA VAL A 815 -60.64 -17.86 -7.02
C VAL A 815 -59.96 -17.94 -5.64
N GLN A 816 -59.79 -16.76 -5.04
CA GLN A 816 -59.66 -16.53 -3.60
C GLN A 816 -61.04 -16.54 -2.91
N PRO A 817 -61.15 -17.07 -1.68
CA PRO A 817 -62.10 -16.54 -0.68
C PRO A 817 -61.36 -15.74 0.41
N SER A 818 -62.02 -14.71 0.94
CA SER A 818 -61.54 -13.92 2.07
C SER A 818 -62.34 -14.21 3.34
N GLN A 819 -61.73 -13.97 4.51
CA GLN A 819 -62.45 -13.45 5.68
C GLN A 819 -61.49 -12.77 6.66
N THR A 820 -62.04 -11.94 7.56
CA THR A 820 -61.33 -10.82 8.21
C THR A 820 -61.57 -10.83 9.75
N PRO A 821 -61.26 -9.81 10.59
CA PRO A 821 -60.43 -10.07 11.78
C PRO A 821 -61.09 -9.78 13.14
N ALA A 822 -60.38 -10.15 14.22
CA ALA A 822 -60.56 -9.64 15.59
C ALA A 822 -59.16 -9.29 16.17
N ALA A 823 -58.88 -8.01 16.47
CA ALA A 823 -59.18 -7.33 17.74
C ALA A 823 -58.25 -7.80 18.90
N SER A 824 -57.06 -7.21 19.14
CA SER A 824 -56.70 -5.83 19.54
C SER A 824 -56.68 -5.57 21.06
N VAL A 825 -55.48 -5.40 21.63
CA VAL A 825 -55.22 -4.73 22.92
C VAL A 825 -54.04 -3.77 22.73
N GLN A 826 -54.08 -2.57 23.31
CA GLN A 826 -53.07 -1.52 23.11
C GLN A 826 -51.90 -1.57 24.12
N PRO A 827 -50.72 -1.00 23.76
CA PRO A 827 -49.50 -1.10 24.56
C PRO A 827 -49.34 -0.01 25.63
N SER A 828 -48.50 -0.28 26.63
CA SER A 828 -47.98 0.73 27.56
C SER A 828 -46.91 1.63 26.89
N GLN A 829 -46.81 2.88 27.33
CA GLN A 829 -46.10 3.93 26.60
C GLN A 829 -44.60 4.04 26.97
N LYS A 830 -43.72 4.05 25.96
CA LYS A 830 -42.37 4.65 26.05
C LYS A 830 -42.36 6.03 25.37
N PRO A 831 -41.55 7.00 25.85
CA PRO A 831 -41.71 8.41 25.50
C PRO A 831 -41.30 8.76 24.06
N VAL A 832 -42.17 9.49 23.35
CA VAL A 832 -41.94 9.91 21.96
C VAL A 832 -40.91 11.04 21.87
N VAL A 833 -39.72 10.74 21.36
CA VAL A 833 -38.71 11.75 21.02
C VAL A 833 -39.14 12.52 19.76
N LYS A 834 -39.58 13.78 19.94
CA LYS A 834 -39.93 14.68 18.82
C LYS A 834 -38.72 14.97 17.91
N LYS A 835 -38.65 14.32 16.74
CA LYS A 835 -37.71 14.65 15.64
C LYS A 835 -37.76 16.16 15.35
N THR A 836 -36.71 16.89 15.73
CA THR A 836 -36.72 18.36 15.76
C THR A 836 -36.41 18.94 14.37
N THR A 837 -37.41 19.53 13.72
CA THR A 837 -37.30 19.98 12.32
C THR A 837 -36.25 21.10 12.15
N LYS A 838 -35.23 20.85 11.32
CA LYS A 838 -34.04 21.72 11.17
C LYS A 838 -34.37 23.13 10.65
N ASN A 839 -34.23 24.15 11.50
CA ASN A 839 -34.43 25.55 11.11
C ASN A 839 -33.16 26.16 10.48
N ALA A 840 -32.84 25.73 9.26
CA ALA A 840 -31.64 26.15 8.53
C ALA A 840 -31.58 27.67 8.24
N CYS A 841 -30.36 28.22 8.13
CA CYS A 841 -30.11 29.62 7.82
C CYS A 841 -30.16 29.88 6.31
N THR A 842 -31.05 30.78 5.89
CA THR A 842 -31.28 31.13 4.48
C THR A 842 -30.49 32.36 4.03
N LYS A 843 -30.19 33.31 4.93
CA LYS A 843 -29.45 34.54 4.59
C LYS A 843 -28.70 35.11 5.80
N VAL A 844 -27.49 35.61 5.58
CA VAL A 844 -26.71 36.40 6.55
C VAL A 844 -26.27 37.70 5.85
N LYS A 845 -26.48 38.87 6.48
CA LYS A 845 -26.00 40.17 5.96
C LYS A 845 -25.41 41.01 7.10
N ALA A 846 -24.21 41.55 6.92
CA ALA A 846 -23.61 42.48 7.87
C ALA A 846 -24.38 43.82 7.90
N LYS A 847 -24.55 44.43 9.09
CA LYS A 847 -25.17 45.77 9.23
C LYS A 847 -24.24 46.90 8.78
N LYS A 848 -22.92 46.71 8.76
CA LYS A 848 -21.92 47.63 8.18
C LYS A 848 -20.83 46.79 7.50
N THR A 849 -20.38 47.21 6.31
CA THR A 849 -19.33 46.53 5.52
C THR A 849 -17.91 46.91 5.96
N LYS A 850 -17.76 48.10 6.54
CA LYS A 850 -16.52 48.63 7.15
C LYS A 850 -16.80 49.03 8.62
N VAL A 851 -15.89 48.73 9.54
CA VAL A 851 -15.95 49.13 10.97
C VAL A 851 -14.56 49.56 11.44
N THR A 852 -14.49 50.67 12.17
CA THR A 852 -13.24 51.19 12.76
C THR A 852 -13.18 50.88 14.26
N VAL A 853 -12.00 50.56 14.79
CA VAL A 853 -11.73 50.39 16.22
C VAL A 853 -10.35 50.97 16.56
N LYS A 854 -10.16 51.53 17.77
CA LYS A 854 -8.82 51.95 18.25
C LYS A 854 -8.01 50.74 18.73
N LYS A 855 -6.68 50.74 18.58
CA LYS A 855 -5.77 49.72 19.19
C LYS A 855 -6.15 49.48 20.67
N GLY A 856 -6.16 48.22 21.09
CA GLY A 856 -6.50 47.80 22.46
C GLY A 856 -8.00 47.78 22.80
N LYS A 857 -8.84 48.60 22.15
CA LYS A 857 -10.28 48.67 22.43
C LYS A 857 -11.07 47.56 21.69
N LYS A 858 -12.31 47.33 22.12
CA LYS A 858 -13.26 46.37 21.55
C LYS A 858 -14.29 47.07 20.65
N ALA A 859 -14.77 46.40 19.60
CA ALA A 859 -15.91 46.82 18.76
C ALA A 859 -16.81 45.62 18.46
N THR A 860 -18.13 45.83 18.29
CA THR A 860 -19.09 44.75 18.04
C THR A 860 -19.69 44.83 16.65
N LEU A 861 -19.33 43.87 15.80
CA LEU A 861 -19.87 43.66 14.47
C LEU A 861 -21.28 43.04 14.61
N LYS A 862 -22.29 43.64 13.95
CA LYS A 862 -23.70 43.19 14.00
C LYS A 862 -24.15 42.66 12.64
N PHE A 863 -24.86 41.54 12.62
CA PHE A 863 -25.35 40.86 11.42
C PHE A 863 -26.86 40.57 11.54
N LYS A 864 -27.62 40.76 10.45
CA LYS A 864 -28.99 40.26 10.31
C LYS A 864 -28.92 38.81 9.80
N VAL A 865 -29.67 37.92 10.44
CA VAL A 865 -29.71 36.49 10.13
C VAL A 865 -31.16 36.11 9.81
N THR A 866 -31.36 35.37 8.73
CA THR A 866 -32.67 34.84 8.33
C THR A 866 -32.62 33.32 8.34
N ALA A 867 -33.66 32.70 8.89
CA ALA A 867 -33.84 31.25 8.98
C ALA A 867 -35.11 30.84 8.23
N LYS A 868 -35.26 29.54 7.90
CA LYS A 868 -36.44 29.01 7.19
C LYS A 868 -37.73 29.35 7.95
N ASN A 869 -37.79 29.05 9.24
CA ASN A 869 -38.79 29.57 10.17
C ASN A 869 -38.31 30.90 10.79
N LYS A 870 -38.90 32.01 10.33
CA LYS A 870 -38.63 33.38 10.81
C LYS A 870 -39.04 33.62 12.28
N LYS A 871 -39.97 32.83 12.83
CA LYS A 871 -40.43 32.93 14.23
C LYS A 871 -39.43 32.36 15.24
N ALA A 872 -38.44 31.56 14.81
CA ALA A 872 -37.46 30.90 15.68
C ALA A 872 -35.99 31.32 15.41
N LYS A 873 -35.08 30.94 16.31
CA LYS A 873 -33.61 30.99 16.07
C LYS A 873 -33.22 29.87 15.10
N THR A 874 -32.19 30.08 14.28
CA THR A 874 -31.65 29.02 13.41
C THR A 874 -30.94 27.93 14.23
N THR A 875 -31.06 26.68 13.78
CA THR A 875 -30.35 25.52 14.33
C THR A 875 -28.89 25.43 13.86
N ASP A 876 -28.50 26.19 12.83
CA ASP A 876 -27.16 26.07 12.23
C ASP A 876 -26.06 26.68 13.12
N LYS A 877 -24.94 25.95 13.27
CA LYS A 877 -23.76 26.39 14.03
C LYS A 877 -23.13 27.66 13.40
N MET A 878 -22.64 28.58 14.25
CA MET A 878 -21.99 29.84 13.84
C MET A 878 -20.47 29.79 14.01
N THR A 879 -19.74 29.94 12.90
CA THR A 879 -18.28 30.07 12.86
C THR A 879 -17.84 31.47 12.44
N VAL A 880 -16.62 31.85 12.84
CA VAL A 880 -16.06 33.18 12.60
C VAL A 880 -14.58 33.05 12.27
N SER A 881 -14.14 33.63 11.15
CA SER A 881 -12.72 33.68 10.76
C SER A 881 -12.23 35.11 10.56
N VAL A 882 -10.92 35.34 10.69
CA VAL A 882 -10.27 36.65 10.52
C VAL A 882 -9.06 36.47 9.62
N LYS A 883 -9.01 37.13 8.46
CA LYS A 883 -7.93 36.91 7.45
C LYS A 883 -6.53 37.17 8.04
N ASN A 884 -6.40 38.16 8.92
CA ASN A 884 -5.17 38.42 9.67
C ASN A 884 -5.47 38.57 11.17
N LYS A 885 -5.11 37.54 11.96
CA LYS A 885 -5.26 37.47 13.42
C LYS A 885 -4.30 38.40 14.18
N LYS A 886 -3.19 38.84 13.58
CA LYS A 886 -2.22 39.79 14.19
C LYS A 886 -2.80 41.21 14.28
N ILE A 887 -3.76 41.56 13.41
CA ILE A 887 -4.44 42.86 13.40
C ILE A 887 -5.65 42.87 14.36
N VAL A 888 -6.48 41.82 14.35
CA VAL A 888 -7.71 41.72 15.16
C VAL A 888 -7.91 40.30 15.71
N THR A 889 -8.35 40.18 16.97
CA THR A 889 -8.86 38.92 17.54
C THR A 889 -10.33 39.01 17.93
N VAL A 890 -11.07 37.92 17.75
CA VAL A 890 -12.45 37.77 18.26
C VAL A 890 -12.42 37.56 19.78
N SER A 891 -13.29 38.24 20.53
CA SER A 891 -13.40 38.08 21.98
C SER A 891 -14.78 37.64 22.48
N LYS A 892 -15.82 37.66 21.63
CA LYS A 892 -17.15 37.08 21.92
C LYS A 892 -17.92 36.85 20.62
N LYS A 893 -18.70 35.78 20.53
CA LYS A 893 -19.73 35.57 19.48
C LYS A 893 -21.08 35.25 20.14
N LYS A 894 -22.18 35.78 19.61
CA LYS A 894 -23.56 35.45 20.06
C LYS A 894 -24.47 35.28 18.86
N LEU A 895 -25.24 34.19 18.83
CA LEU A 895 -26.26 33.90 17.81
C LEU A 895 -27.65 33.86 18.48
N ALA A 896 -28.57 34.66 17.96
CA ALA A 896 -29.93 34.83 18.47
C ALA A 896 -30.97 34.75 17.33
N LYS A 897 -32.26 34.81 17.68
CA LYS A 897 -33.34 34.99 16.70
C LYS A 897 -33.08 36.27 15.87
N GLY A 898 -33.16 36.15 14.54
CA GLY A 898 -32.98 37.26 13.59
C GLY A 898 -31.58 37.89 13.50
N SER A 899 -30.60 37.50 14.32
CA SER A 899 -29.34 38.25 14.44
C SER A 899 -28.14 37.46 14.96
N ALA A 900 -26.94 37.93 14.59
CA ALA A 900 -25.68 37.47 15.17
C ALA A 900 -24.77 38.67 15.47
N THR A 901 -23.93 38.53 16.50
CA THR A 901 -22.90 39.53 16.85
C THR A 901 -21.53 38.90 17.07
N VAL A 902 -20.49 39.64 16.70
CA VAL A 902 -19.08 39.29 16.93
C VAL A 902 -18.39 40.49 17.55
N THR A 903 -17.93 40.37 18.79
CA THR A 903 -17.08 41.37 19.42
C THR A 903 -15.61 41.06 19.10
N VAL A 904 -14.88 42.08 18.67
CA VAL A 904 -13.49 42.01 18.23
C VAL A 904 -12.62 43.02 18.99
N LYS A 905 -11.39 42.65 19.35
CA LYS A 905 -10.37 43.54 19.97
C LYS A 905 -9.30 43.86 18.92
N GLY A 906 -8.97 45.15 18.74
CA GLY A 906 -7.86 45.57 17.86
C GLY A 906 -6.50 45.33 18.52
N LYS A 907 -5.58 44.63 17.84
CA LYS A 907 -4.23 44.32 18.34
C LYS A 907 -3.13 45.20 17.73
N LYS A 908 -3.06 45.28 16.38
CA LYS A 908 -2.08 46.10 15.63
C LYS A 908 -2.81 47.03 14.66
N LYS A 909 -2.28 48.23 14.39
CA LYS A 909 -2.81 49.14 13.36
C LYS A 909 -2.83 48.43 12.00
N GLY A 910 -3.83 48.71 11.16
CA GLY A 910 -3.99 48.07 9.85
C GLY A 910 -5.45 47.72 9.54
N SER A 911 -5.69 46.87 8.53
CA SER A 911 -7.05 46.39 8.23
C SER A 911 -7.10 44.91 7.89
N THR A 912 -8.22 44.26 8.23
CA THR A 912 -8.41 42.81 8.13
C THR A 912 -9.89 42.48 7.88
N LYS A 913 -10.17 41.41 7.14
CA LYS A 913 -11.55 40.96 6.86
C LYS A 913 -11.97 39.90 7.90
N VAL A 914 -13.08 40.14 8.58
CA VAL A 914 -13.75 39.21 9.49
C VAL A 914 -14.94 38.59 8.76
N THR A 915 -14.99 37.26 8.67
CA THR A 915 -16.07 36.51 8.02
C THR A 915 -16.90 35.79 9.08
N VAL A 916 -18.22 35.83 8.95
CA VAL A 916 -19.15 35.02 9.75
C VAL A 916 -19.86 34.04 8.81
N LYS A 917 -19.83 32.75 9.13
CA LYS A 917 -20.55 31.68 8.43
C LYS A 917 -21.57 31.04 9.38
N ILE A 918 -22.78 30.81 8.88
CA ILE A 918 -23.90 30.17 9.58
C ILE A 918 -24.54 29.22 8.56
N GLY A 919 -24.41 27.91 8.79
CA GLY A 919 -24.76 26.91 7.79
C GLY A 919 -24.00 27.11 6.46
N LYS A 920 -24.69 26.95 5.32
CA LYS A 920 -24.13 27.22 3.98
C LYS A 920 -24.02 28.73 3.63
N LYS A 921 -24.37 29.67 4.52
CA LYS A 921 -24.41 31.13 4.21
C LYS A 921 -23.35 31.92 4.99
N SER A 922 -22.81 33.01 4.41
CA SER A 922 -21.79 33.84 5.07
C SER A 922 -21.89 35.34 4.76
N ALA A 923 -21.25 36.16 5.60
CA ALA A 923 -21.10 37.61 5.40
C ALA A 923 -19.71 38.09 5.88
N LYS A 924 -19.15 39.11 5.23
CA LYS A 924 -17.80 39.64 5.47
C LYS A 924 -17.87 41.10 5.94
N VAL A 925 -17.02 41.48 6.89
CA VAL A 925 -16.84 42.86 7.39
C VAL A 925 -15.36 43.22 7.40
N THR A 926 -15.00 44.37 6.86
CA THR A 926 -13.63 44.90 6.91
C THR A 926 -13.47 45.70 8.19
N VAL A 927 -12.57 45.28 9.08
CA VAL A 927 -12.23 46.00 10.31
C VAL A 927 -10.94 46.80 10.06
N LYS A 928 -10.94 48.10 10.36
CA LYS A 928 -9.74 48.95 10.35
C LYS A 928 -9.38 49.31 11.80
N VAL A 929 -8.18 48.95 12.22
CA VAL A 929 -7.61 49.34 13.51
C VAL A 929 -6.83 50.64 13.32
N LYS A 930 -7.26 51.71 13.99
CA LYS A 930 -6.52 52.98 14.12
C LYS A 930 -5.65 52.96 15.37
#